data_AF-A0AAD7EUP3-F1
#
_entry.id   AF-A0AAD7EUP3-F1
#
_cell.length_a   1.000
_cell.length_b   1.000
_cell.length_c   1.000
_cell.angle_alpha   90.00
_cell.angle_beta   90.00
_cell.angle_gamma   90.00
#
_symmetry.space_group_name_H-M   'P 1'
#
loop_
_entity.id
_entity.type
_entity.pdbx_description
1 polymer ?
#
loop_
_entity_poly.entity_id
_entity_poly.type
_entity_poly.pdbx_seq_one_letter_code
_entity_poly.pdbx_strand_id
1 'polypeptide(L)'
;MARVLPSILSLPSLSCDGPSIHSSSPSSISVSSVDSEDTESSESTTTSSDTEKTLKCLTGHVYVGSNSLRAEILQKIFDRHSEGGLLTLCIDELYDRSAGIEYPGFNYIETIVGVAPAAWKLETFGGIEYHSASFEANVVAAEIESRPFPSTKATQAFHLLAFSVASLRSVISMASACSQYTVHVLERPTVVFPPLSQTPSFSPSLKTVGGNIPTVEEWVRLWRAWDMVTLGMIPNTMLLQKPIDLRHKCLFYIGHIPTFLDMLLSKAIGGAPTEPAYFWNIFERGIDPHVDDPDHCHNHSDVPECDEDWPTLDTIMDFRTGVRGRLLQLYEDLSSGKRMLTRNIARTLVMTLEHEGFHVETLLYMLIQRAGTGTLPPTGFVVPPWDLLKLQWDATPAPTTESVVLGPATLILGHDDSEADDVLHEGEAEGRQYGWDNESPARQVEVGKFRAAWRPVTNKEFLTFWRAGKAELPKSWVEEDGEIKVRTVYGPIPMDVAAEWPVLTAYDDLAAYAKSKGGRLPTEPELRLFLNTYDVGYEGGGNIGFRNWHPVPATTGLESEGGRGSNGGVWEWTTTLFDNHHGLVPTNLFTGYSTDFFDTKHQTVLGASYATIPRLGRQTLRNFWQRGYGYAWVGGRIVWDI
;
A
#
# COMPACT_ATOMS: atom_id res chain seq x y z
N MET A 1 -48.00 -32.70 -11.12
CA MET A 1 -48.63 -32.48 -12.44
C MET A 1 -47.70 -31.51 -13.18
N ALA A 2 -47.06 -31.77 -14.32
CA ALA A 2 -47.37 -32.54 -15.56
C ALA A 2 -47.84 -31.63 -16.72
N ARG A 3 -47.15 -31.73 -17.88
CA ARG A 3 -47.41 -31.12 -19.21
C ARG A 3 -47.01 -29.64 -19.41
N VAL A 4 -46.52 -29.19 -20.60
CA VAL A 4 -45.82 -29.85 -21.73
C VAL A 4 -45.15 -28.79 -22.66
N LEU A 5 -44.18 -29.17 -23.51
CA LEU A 5 -43.48 -28.32 -24.51
C LEU A 5 -44.22 -28.23 -25.88
N PRO A 6 -43.94 -27.20 -26.72
CA PRO A 6 -42.97 -27.31 -27.83
C PRO A 6 -42.06 -26.05 -27.98
N SER A 7 -40.82 -26.02 -28.51
CA SER A 7 -39.96 -26.84 -29.41
C SER A 7 -39.98 -26.48 -30.92
N ILE A 8 -38.80 -26.54 -31.59
CA ILE A 8 -38.53 -26.60 -33.07
C ILE A 8 -38.54 -25.24 -33.82
N LEU A 9 -37.61 -24.86 -34.76
CA LEU A 9 -36.27 -25.35 -35.18
C LEU A 9 -35.46 -24.31 -36.04
N SER A 10 -34.13 -24.53 -36.19
CA SER A 10 -33.18 -24.21 -37.32
C SER A 10 -33.16 -22.83 -38.04
N LEU A 11 -32.04 -22.08 -38.10
CA LEU A 11 -30.84 -22.25 -38.99
C LEU A 11 -31.16 -22.39 -40.51
N PRO A 12 -30.44 -21.68 -41.42
CA PRO A 12 -29.05 -22.06 -41.75
C PRO A 12 -28.04 -20.94 -42.10
N SER A 13 -26.77 -21.34 -42.19
CA SER A 13 -25.59 -20.62 -42.70
C SER A 13 -25.39 -20.75 -44.21
N LEU A 14 -24.56 -19.89 -44.83
CA LEU A 14 -23.60 -20.27 -45.89
C LEU A 14 -22.53 -19.18 -46.13
N SER A 15 -21.56 -19.43 -47.02
CA SER A 15 -20.24 -18.78 -47.05
C SER A 15 -19.63 -18.61 -48.46
N CYS A 16 -18.44 -17.99 -48.50
CA CYS A 16 -17.34 -18.12 -49.49
C CYS A 16 -17.20 -17.13 -50.69
N ASP A 17 -15.93 -16.74 -50.86
CA ASP A 17 -15.15 -16.39 -52.07
C ASP A 17 -15.25 -15.02 -52.79
N GLY A 18 -14.11 -14.62 -53.39
CA GLY A 18 -13.85 -13.33 -54.09
C GLY A 18 -13.94 -13.44 -55.63
N PRO A 19 -13.06 -12.81 -56.47
CA PRO A 19 -11.67 -12.36 -56.16
C PRO A 19 -11.12 -11.07 -56.87
N SER A 20 -9.95 -10.61 -56.40
CA SER A 20 -8.75 -10.12 -57.16
C SER A 20 -8.75 -9.06 -58.31
N ILE A 21 -7.94 -8.00 -58.09
CA ILE A 21 -6.75 -7.57 -58.89
C ILE A 21 -6.79 -6.46 -60.02
N HIS A 22 -5.71 -5.64 -60.01
CA HIS A 22 -5.03 -4.82 -61.06
C HIS A 22 -5.38 -3.33 -61.42
N SER A 23 -4.63 -2.41 -60.78
CA SER A 23 -3.54 -1.57 -61.37
C SER A 23 -3.74 -0.27 -62.19
N SER A 24 -2.77 0.63 -61.97
CA SER A 24 -2.11 1.60 -62.91
C SER A 24 -2.51 3.10 -62.89
N SER A 25 -1.47 3.95 -62.86
CA SER A 25 -1.49 5.43 -62.92
C SER A 25 -1.29 5.92 -64.37
N PRO A 26 -1.41 7.24 -64.66
CA PRO A 26 -0.18 7.98 -65.03
C PRO A 26 -0.11 9.51 -64.72
N SER A 27 1.15 10.02 -64.75
CA SER A 27 1.71 11.36 -65.09
C SER A 27 0.85 12.46 -65.76
N SER A 28 1.18 13.78 -65.79
CA SER A 28 2.26 14.65 -65.22
C SER A 28 1.99 16.16 -65.58
N ILE A 29 3.01 17.07 -65.41
CA ILE A 29 3.13 18.52 -65.78
C ILE A 29 3.04 19.44 -64.52
N SER A 30 4.09 20.08 -63.93
CA SER A 30 5.21 20.96 -64.39
C SER A 30 4.73 22.38 -64.78
N VAL A 31 5.13 23.53 -64.19
CA VAL A 31 6.46 24.20 -64.03
C VAL A 31 6.23 25.50 -63.20
N SER A 32 7.10 26.13 -62.38
CA SER A 32 8.31 25.79 -61.59
C SER A 32 8.76 27.04 -60.76
N SER A 33 9.61 26.89 -59.73
CA SER A 33 10.37 27.95 -58.98
C SER A 33 9.53 28.95 -58.14
N VAL A 34 10.00 29.52 -57.02
CA VAL A 34 11.37 29.81 -56.53
C VAL A 34 11.53 29.44 -55.04
N ASP A 35 12.75 29.06 -54.65
CA ASP A 35 13.46 29.05 -53.35
C ASP A 35 12.70 29.52 -52.07
N SER A 36 12.90 28.93 -50.87
CA SER A 36 14.21 28.60 -50.29
C SER A 36 14.24 27.50 -49.20
N GLU A 37 15.31 26.70 -49.25
CA GLU A 37 16.10 26.12 -48.13
C GLU A 37 15.52 25.09 -47.13
N ASP A 38 16.35 24.04 -46.97
CA ASP A 38 16.59 23.17 -45.80
C ASP A 38 15.66 22.00 -45.40
N THR A 39 15.76 20.98 -46.26
CA THR A 39 16.16 19.58 -45.94
C THR A 39 15.29 18.69 -45.05
N GLU A 40 14.89 17.57 -45.65
CA GLU A 40 14.13 16.48 -45.06
C GLU A 40 14.96 15.52 -44.18
N SER A 41 14.22 14.74 -43.40
CA SER A 41 14.62 13.57 -42.63
C SER A 41 15.55 12.57 -43.34
N SER A 42 16.33 11.84 -42.53
CA SER A 42 16.69 10.44 -42.82
C SER A 42 16.22 9.53 -41.68
N GLU A 43 15.68 8.37 -42.00
CA GLU A 43 15.23 7.36 -41.04
C GLU A 43 16.40 6.79 -40.22
N SER A 44 16.16 6.47 -38.94
CA SER A 44 17.08 5.62 -38.17
C SER A 44 16.33 4.46 -37.51
N THR A 45 16.60 3.26 -38.00
CA THR A 45 16.18 2.00 -37.39
C THR A 45 16.86 1.84 -36.03
N THR A 46 16.13 2.08 -34.95
CA THR A 46 16.64 1.90 -33.59
C THR A 46 16.59 0.42 -33.22
N THR A 47 17.69 -0.28 -33.52
CA THR A 47 17.98 -1.62 -32.97
C THR A 47 18.05 -1.57 -31.45
N SER A 48 17.55 -2.60 -30.78
CA SER A 48 17.57 -2.76 -29.31
C SER A 48 18.98 -2.61 -28.72
N SER A 49 19.14 -1.62 -27.83
CA SER A 49 20.34 -1.46 -26.98
C SER A 49 20.03 -1.85 -25.54
N ASP A 50 19.77 -3.15 -25.31
CA ASP A 50 19.49 -3.72 -23.98
C ASP A 50 20.76 -3.86 -23.11
N THR A 51 21.37 -2.71 -22.75
CA THR A 51 22.30 -2.55 -21.62
C THR A 51 22.39 -1.07 -21.25
N GLU A 52 22.61 -0.76 -19.96
CA GLU A 52 22.72 0.58 -19.35
C GLU A 52 21.42 1.36 -19.00
N LYS A 53 20.54 0.77 -18.17
CA LYS A 53 19.62 1.53 -17.30
C LYS A 53 20.14 1.66 -15.85
N THR A 54 21.39 2.08 -15.69
CA THR A 54 22.02 2.27 -14.38
C THR A 54 21.42 3.48 -13.64
N LEU A 55 21.16 3.40 -12.33
CA LEU A 55 20.64 4.56 -11.58
C LEU A 55 21.66 5.70 -11.59
N LYS A 56 21.23 6.88 -12.03
CA LYS A 56 22.08 8.08 -12.19
C LYS A 56 22.63 8.71 -10.90
N CYS A 57 22.37 8.11 -9.73
CA CYS A 57 22.92 8.54 -8.43
C CYS A 57 24.07 7.62 -7.94
N LEU A 58 24.47 6.64 -8.75
CA LEU A 58 25.60 5.75 -8.44
C LEU A 58 26.97 6.41 -8.70
N THR A 59 26.97 7.73 -8.88
CA THR A 59 28.10 8.66 -8.90
C THR A 59 28.53 9.11 -7.49
N GLY A 60 27.60 9.25 -6.56
CA GLY A 60 27.82 9.70 -5.18
C GLY A 60 27.57 8.60 -4.15
N HIS A 61 28.60 8.26 -3.37
CA HIS A 61 28.59 7.18 -2.38
C HIS A 61 28.99 7.68 -0.98
N VAL A 62 28.26 7.24 0.05
CA VAL A 62 28.63 7.46 1.46
C VAL A 62 28.69 6.11 2.19
N TYR A 63 29.77 5.85 2.91
CA TYR A 63 29.94 4.68 3.77
C TYR A 63 29.75 5.04 5.25
N VAL A 64 28.87 4.33 5.94
CA VAL A 64 28.54 4.54 7.36
C VAL A 64 28.56 3.20 8.10
N GLY A 65 29.34 3.08 9.16
CA GLY A 65 29.30 1.90 10.04
C GLY A 65 27.94 1.75 10.73
N SER A 66 27.40 0.53 10.81
CA SER A 66 26.02 0.25 11.24
C SER A 66 25.65 0.71 12.66
N ASN A 67 26.65 0.91 13.54
CA ASN A 67 26.49 1.54 14.86
C ASN A 67 25.86 2.96 14.82
N SER A 68 25.81 3.58 13.65
CA SER A 68 25.67 5.03 13.49
C SER A 68 24.33 5.51 12.93
N LEU A 69 23.38 4.61 12.70
CA LEU A 69 22.10 4.86 12.00
C LEU A 69 21.06 5.65 12.84
N ARG A 70 21.49 6.71 13.53
CA ARG A 70 20.61 7.70 14.16
C ARG A 70 19.90 8.51 13.08
N ALA A 71 18.58 8.67 13.20
CA ALA A 71 17.75 9.40 12.24
C ALA A 71 18.24 10.84 11.97
N GLU A 72 18.61 11.57 13.03
CA GLU A 72 19.20 12.92 12.97
C GLU A 72 20.56 13.00 12.23
N ILE A 73 21.25 11.88 12.06
CA ILE A 73 22.53 11.79 11.33
C ILE A 73 22.27 11.36 9.89
N LEU A 74 21.41 10.36 9.67
CA LEU A 74 20.95 9.95 8.34
C LEU A 74 20.35 11.13 7.56
N GLN A 75 19.52 11.96 8.21
CA GLN A 75 18.98 13.19 7.62
C GLN A 75 20.10 14.13 7.14
N LYS A 76 21.13 14.40 7.95
CA LYS A 76 22.19 15.36 7.59
C LYS A 76 23.24 14.81 6.65
N ILE A 77 23.43 13.49 6.61
CA ILE A 77 24.19 12.83 5.55
C ILE A 77 23.45 13.00 4.23
N PHE A 78 22.15 12.74 4.20
CA PHE A 78 21.30 12.98 3.03
C PHE A 78 21.34 14.45 2.59
N ASP A 79 21.09 15.41 3.49
CA ASP A 79 21.09 16.84 3.18
C ASP A 79 22.43 17.40 2.71
N ARG A 80 23.54 16.67 2.90
CA ARG A 80 24.88 17.03 2.44
C ARG A 80 25.27 16.34 1.12
N HIS A 81 24.89 15.07 0.97
CA HIS A 81 25.44 14.16 -0.05
C HIS A 81 24.41 13.63 -1.05
N SER A 82 23.14 14.06 -0.99
CA SER A 82 22.15 13.62 -1.97
C SER A 82 22.36 14.29 -3.34
N GLU A 83 22.69 13.52 -4.37
CA GLU A 83 22.78 13.98 -5.75
C GLU A 83 21.42 13.77 -6.45
N GLY A 84 20.82 14.83 -7.01
CA GLY A 84 19.53 14.75 -7.70
C GLY A 84 18.33 14.35 -6.83
N GLY A 85 18.44 14.41 -5.50
CA GLY A 85 17.39 13.96 -4.56
C GLY A 85 17.48 12.47 -4.18
N LEU A 86 18.58 11.80 -4.55
CA LEU A 86 18.92 10.43 -4.16
C LEU A 86 20.25 10.39 -3.40
N LEU A 87 20.50 9.35 -2.62
CA LEU A 87 21.77 9.10 -1.92
C LEU A 87 22.13 7.61 -2.01
N THR A 88 23.34 7.26 -2.45
CA THR A 88 23.84 5.88 -2.32
C THR A 88 24.57 5.71 -0.99
N LEU A 89 23.97 4.95 -0.08
CA LEU A 89 24.44 4.71 1.29
C LEU A 89 24.88 3.26 1.47
N CYS A 90 26.18 3.05 1.71
CA CYS A 90 26.76 1.76 2.07
C CYS A 90 26.80 1.59 3.60
N ILE A 91 26.33 0.45 4.10
CA ILE A 91 26.24 0.13 5.54
C ILE A 91 26.87 -1.24 5.82
N ASP A 92 27.77 -1.30 6.79
CA ASP A 92 28.42 -2.51 7.28
C ASP A 92 27.40 -3.53 7.86
N GLU A 93 27.44 -4.79 7.42
CA GLU A 93 26.56 -5.86 7.94
C GLU A 93 27.13 -6.57 9.19
N LEU A 94 28.38 -6.29 9.59
CA LEU A 94 29.04 -6.91 10.74
C LEU A 94 28.58 -6.34 12.09
N TYR A 95 27.37 -6.70 12.51
CA TYR A 95 26.84 -6.36 13.83
C TYR A 95 26.17 -7.55 14.52
N ASP A 96 26.88 -8.18 15.47
CA ASP A 96 26.30 -8.96 16.55
C ASP A 96 26.96 -8.57 17.88
N ARG A 97 26.20 -7.90 18.76
CA ARG A 97 26.65 -7.54 20.11
C ARG A 97 26.83 -8.74 21.05
N SER A 98 26.28 -9.91 20.72
CA SER A 98 26.41 -11.12 21.55
C SER A 98 27.81 -11.75 21.49
N ALA A 99 28.52 -11.55 20.37
CA ALA A 99 29.78 -12.24 20.09
C ALA A 99 31.04 -11.57 20.68
N GLY A 100 30.96 -10.30 21.09
CA GLY A 100 32.09 -9.57 21.70
C GLY A 100 33.29 -9.34 20.78
N ILE A 101 33.09 -9.42 19.46
CA ILE A 101 34.15 -9.28 18.44
C ILE A 101 34.57 -7.80 18.33
N GLU A 102 35.89 -7.53 18.39
CA GLU A 102 36.43 -6.22 18.06
C GLU A 102 36.26 -5.91 16.57
N TYR A 103 35.84 -4.69 16.24
CA TYR A 103 35.56 -4.30 14.87
C TYR A 103 36.80 -4.42 13.97
N PRO A 104 36.68 -4.99 12.76
CA PRO A 104 37.58 -4.59 11.70
C PRO A 104 37.42 -3.07 11.49
N GLY A 105 38.53 -2.32 11.61
CA GLY A 105 38.51 -0.89 11.34
C GLY A 105 38.18 -0.57 9.88
N PHE A 106 38.07 0.73 9.56
CA PHE A 106 37.73 1.28 8.23
C PHE A 106 38.62 0.82 7.05
N ASN A 107 39.64 -0.01 7.29
CA ASN A 107 40.52 -0.66 6.31
C ASN A 107 39.79 -1.37 5.16
N TYR A 108 38.52 -1.78 5.33
CA TYR A 108 37.73 -2.43 4.28
C TYR A 108 37.12 -1.48 3.25
N ILE A 109 37.16 -0.15 3.47
CA ILE A 109 36.67 0.87 2.51
C ILE A 109 37.35 0.73 1.13
N GLU A 110 38.58 0.23 1.09
CA GLU A 110 39.32 -0.06 -0.15
C GLU A 110 38.65 -1.12 -1.05
N THR A 111 37.67 -1.86 -0.53
CA THR A 111 36.92 -2.92 -1.22
C THR A 111 35.46 -2.55 -1.54
N ILE A 112 35.06 -1.29 -1.31
CA ILE A 112 33.65 -0.88 -1.40
C ILE A 112 33.33 -0.25 -2.76
N VAL A 113 32.54 -0.97 -3.56
CA VAL A 113 31.86 -0.53 -4.80
C VAL A 113 32.80 0.10 -5.84
N GLY A 114 33.98 -0.49 -6.05
CA GLY A 114 34.92 -0.06 -7.11
C GLY A 114 35.50 1.34 -6.95
N VAL A 115 35.28 2.01 -5.81
CA VAL A 115 35.77 3.35 -5.52
C VAL A 115 37.23 3.27 -5.10
N ALA A 116 38.12 3.92 -5.85
CA ALA A 116 39.55 3.94 -5.51
C ALA A 116 39.78 4.51 -4.09
N PRO A 117 40.65 3.90 -3.25
CA PRO A 117 40.84 4.30 -1.84
C PRO A 117 41.04 5.81 -1.63
N ALA A 118 41.80 6.47 -2.51
CA ALA A 118 42.12 7.89 -2.45
C ALA A 118 40.95 8.84 -2.78
N ALA A 119 39.80 8.34 -3.26
CA ALA A 119 38.60 9.14 -3.51
C ALA A 119 37.74 9.35 -2.25
N TRP A 120 37.88 8.46 -1.26
CA TRP A 120 37.13 8.53 0.00
C TRP A 120 37.67 9.61 0.94
N LYS A 121 36.77 10.43 1.48
CA LYS A 121 37.05 11.51 2.44
C LYS A 121 36.41 11.16 3.78
N LEU A 122 37.21 11.18 4.85
CA LEU A 122 36.70 11.06 6.22
C LEU A 122 35.95 12.36 6.59
N GLU A 123 34.72 12.22 7.07
CA GLU A 123 33.89 13.29 7.61
C GLU A 123 33.37 12.93 9.00
N THR A 124 32.98 13.95 9.76
CA THR A 124 32.43 13.78 11.11
C THR A 124 31.16 14.62 11.28
N PHE A 125 30.10 14.03 11.85
CA PHE A 125 28.94 14.77 12.35
C PHE A 125 28.37 14.11 13.62
N GLY A 126 27.95 14.91 14.61
CA GLY A 126 27.22 14.42 15.78
C GLY A 126 27.99 13.42 16.67
N GLY A 127 29.33 13.45 16.62
CA GLY A 127 30.20 12.47 17.29
C GLY A 127 30.37 11.15 16.51
N ILE A 128 30.00 11.11 15.24
CA ILE A 128 30.09 9.95 14.36
C ILE A 128 30.97 10.26 13.16
N GLU A 129 31.86 9.34 12.84
CA GLU A 129 32.68 9.33 11.63
C GLU A 129 32.01 8.52 10.52
N TYR A 130 32.12 9.01 9.29
CA TYR A 130 31.67 8.36 8.07
C TYR A 130 32.58 8.77 6.90
N HIS A 131 32.54 8.05 5.79
CA HIS A 131 33.33 8.38 4.60
C HIS A 131 32.44 8.74 3.41
N SER A 132 32.82 9.74 2.62
CA SER A 132 32.12 10.15 1.39
C SER A 132 33.04 10.08 0.17
N ALA A 133 32.47 9.75 -0.99
CA ALA A 133 33.12 9.79 -2.29
C ALA A 133 32.10 10.22 -3.35
N SER A 134 32.53 11.01 -4.34
CA SER A 134 31.73 11.38 -5.51
C SER A 134 32.64 11.37 -6.74
N PHE A 135 32.15 10.80 -7.84
CA PHE A 135 32.93 10.48 -9.03
C PHE A 135 32.05 10.48 -10.30
N GLU A 136 32.64 10.79 -11.45
CA GLU A 136 31.92 11.12 -12.69
C GLU A 136 31.30 9.91 -13.44
N ALA A 137 31.30 8.71 -12.85
CA ALA A 137 30.91 7.46 -13.52
C ALA A 137 29.82 6.69 -12.75
N ASN A 138 28.91 6.03 -13.47
CA ASN A 138 27.88 5.17 -12.88
C ASN A 138 28.45 3.79 -12.49
N VAL A 139 29.22 3.71 -11.39
CA VAL A 139 29.91 2.46 -11.00
C VAL A 139 28.99 1.51 -10.23
N VAL A 140 28.12 0.80 -10.96
CA VAL A 140 27.59 -0.52 -10.56
C VAL A 140 27.54 -1.42 -11.79
N ALA A 141 28.34 -2.48 -11.79
CA ALA A 141 28.30 -3.53 -12.82
C ALA A 141 28.99 -4.86 -12.41
N ALA A 142 30.15 -4.80 -11.72
CA ALA A 142 31.05 -5.95 -11.63
C ALA A 142 30.93 -6.82 -10.37
N GLU A 143 30.86 -6.22 -9.17
CA GLU A 143 31.06 -6.94 -7.89
C GLU A 143 29.84 -6.93 -6.95
N ILE A 144 28.80 -6.17 -7.28
CA ILE A 144 27.49 -6.32 -6.64
C ILE A 144 26.77 -7.48 -7.34
N GLU A 145 27.14 -8.71 -6.98
CA GLU A 145 26.29 -9.88 -7.25
C GLU A 145 24.87 -9.55 -6.78
N SER A 146 23.87 -9.70 -7.64
CA SER A 146 22.47 -9.38 -7.33
C SER A 146 21.83 -10.43 -6.42
N ARG A 147 22.43 -10.65 -5.24
CA ARG A 147 21.86 -11.47 -4.19
C ARG A 147 20.56 -10.83 -3.71
N PRO A 148 19.52 -11.63 -3.43
CA PRO A 148 18.26 -11.10 -2.95
C PRO A 148 18.47 -10.38 -1.61
N PHE A 149 17.79 -9.25 -1.43
CA PHE A 149 17.72 -8.54 -0.17
C PHE A 149 16.36 -8.82 0.49
N PRO A 150 16.18 -9.96 1.21
CA PRO A 150 14.95 -10.24 1.90
C PRO A 150 14.80 -9.26 3.08
N SER A 151 14.08 -8.16 2.84
CA SER A 151 13.86 -7.02 3.76
C SER A 151 13.41 -7.38 5.18
N THR A 152 13.05 -8.63 5.40
CA THR A 152 12.57 -9.25 6.63
C THR A 152 13.66 -9.86 7.51
N LYS A 153 14.91 -9.92 7.04
CA LYS A 153 16.09 -10.20 7.88
C LYS A 153 16.24 -9.12 8.95
N ALA A 154 16.57 -9.48 10.19
CA ALA A 154 16.58 -8.54 11.32
C ALA A 154 17.46 -7.28 11.11
N THR A 155 18.65 -7.42 10.54
CA THR A 155 19.54 -6.29 10.19
C THR A 155 18.95 -5.41 9.09
N GLN A 156 18.36 -6.05 8.08
CA GLN A 156 17.78 -5.41 6.90
C GLN A 156 16.49 -4.65 7.25
N ALA A 157 15.65 -5.23 8.10
CA ALA A 157 14.50 -4.58 8.72
C ALA A 157 14.93 -3.35 9.55
N PHE A 158 15.96 -3.49 10.39
CA PHE A 158 16.50 -2.37 11.19
C PHE A 158 16.98 -1.19 10.32
N HIS A 159 17.68 -1.46 9.21
CA HIS A 159 18.06 -0.42 8.23
C HIS A 159 16.81 0.33 7.72
N LEU A 160 15.78 -0.40 7.28
CA LEU A 160 14.54 0.18 6.77
C LEU A 160 13.80 1.00 7.83
N LEU A 161 13.74 0.55 9.10
CA LEU A 161 13.18 1.36 10.19
C LEU A 161 13.97 2.64 10.44
N ALA A 162 15.31 2.57 10.45
CA ALA A 162 16.16 3.74 10.66
C ALA A 162 15.95 4.79 9.56
N PHE A 163 15.76 4.36 8.30
CA PHE A 163 15.38 5.26 7.21
C PHE A 163 13.98 5.85 7.41
N SER A 164 12.97 5.04 7.76
CA SER A 164 11.61 5.53 8.00
C SER A 164 11.54 6.58 9.11
N VAL A 165 12.28 6.39 10.20
CA VAL A 165 12.41 7.37 11.31
C VAL A 165 13.21 8.60 10.86
N ALA A 166 14.19 8.45 9.95
CA ALA A 166 14.87 9.57 9.30
C ALA A 166 13.96 10.35 8.31
N SER A 167 12.74 9.89 8.02
CA SER A 167 11.90 10.37 6.92
C SER A 167 12.54 10.19 5.54
N LEU A 168 13.24 9.07 5.36
CA LEU A 168 13.86 8.58 4.13
C LEU A 168 13.21 7.25 3.74
N ARG A 169 13.31 6.87 2.46
CA ARG A 169 12.86 5.57 1.93
C ARG A 169 14.00 4.95 1.13
N SER A 170 14.17 3.62 1.19
CA SER A 170 15.03 2.92 0.24
C SER A 170 14.26 2.64 -1.04
N VAL A 171 14.87 3.01 -2.18
CA VAL A 171 14.37 2.76 -3.54
C VAL A 171 14.83 1.38 -4.02
N ILE A 172 16.04 0.96 -3.62
CA ILE A 172 16.58 -0.39 -3.80
C ILE A 172 17.69 -0.64 -2.77
N SER A 173 17.79 -1.87 -2.27
CA SER A 173 18.84 -2.36 -1.36
C SER A 173 19.54 -3.55 -2.00
N MET A 174 20.87 -3.65 -1.92
CA MET A 174 21.67 -4.71 -2.54
C MET A 174 22.76 -5.17 -1.55
N ALA A 175 22.85 -6.47 -1.26
CA ALA A 175 23.93 -7.01 -0.44
C ALA A 175 25.20 -7.23 -1.27
N SER A 176 26.39 -7.02 -0.71
CA SER A 176 27.64 -7.29 -1.41
C SER A 176 27.92 -8.80 -1.57
N ALA A 177 28.72 -9.17 -2.58
CA ALA A 177 29.07 -10.57 -2.85
C ALA A 177 29.85 -11.24 -1.69
N CYS A 178 30.64 -10.47 -0.95
CA CYS A 178 31.29 -10.92 0.29
C CYS A 178 30.36 -10.86 1.52
N SER A 179 29.18 -10.26 1.39
CA SER A 179 28.19 -10.04 2.46
C SER A 179 28.75 -9.31 3.69
N GLN A 180 29.66 -8.36 3.43
CA GLN A 180 30.24 -7.46 4.42
C GLN A 180 29.46 -6.15 4.54
N TYR A 181 28.69 -5.76 3.52
CA TYR A 181 27.91 -4.51 3.53
C TYR A 181 26.66 -4.58 2.65
N THR A 182 25.64 -3.81 3.01
CA THR A 182 24.51 -3.47 2.14
C THR A 182 24.77 -2.13 1.44
N VAL A 183 24.48 -2.02 0.15
CA VAL A 183 24.29 -0.75 -0.57
C VAL A 183 22.81 -0.43 -0.63
N HIS A 184 22.41 0.76 -0.20
CA HIS A 184 21.05 1.28 -0.34
C HIS A 184 21.05 2.52 -1.23
N VAL A 185 20.14 2.60 -2.19
CA VAL A 185 19.78 3.89 -2.79
C VAL A 185 18.60 4.45 -1.99
N LEU A 186 18.80 5.60 -1.34
CA LEU A 186 17.79 6.28 -0.54
C LEU A 186 17.21 7.49 -1.28
N GLU A 187 15.95 7.78 -1.03
CA GLU A 187 15.28 9.05 -1.36
C GLU A 187 14.71 9.70 -0.08
N ARG A 188 14.33 10.98 -0.17
CA ARG A 188 13.55 11.70 0.84
C ARG A 188 12.15 11.99 0.27
N PRO A 189 11.16 11.10 0.44
CA PRO A 189 9.85 11.27 -0.18
C PRO A 189 9.00 12.34 0.51
N THR A 190 7.97 12.83 -0.18
CA THR A 190 6.97 13.77 0.38
C THR A 190 6.19 13.18 1.56
N VAL A 191 6.06 11.85 1.63
CA VAL A 191 5.31 11.13 2.67
C VAL A 191 6.09 9.91 3.15
N VAL A 192 6.38 9.84 4.45
CA VAL A 192 6.92 8.65 5.14
C VAL A 192 6.20 8.50 6.47
N PHE A 193 5.76 7.27 6.77
CA PHE A 193 5.22 6.92 8.09
C PHE A 193 6.31 6.33 8.99
N PRO A 194 6.47 6.82 10.24
CA PRO A 194 7.35 6.19 11.21
C PRO A 194 6.77 4.84 11.71
N PRO A 195 7.59 3.98 12.34
CA PRO A 195 7.11 2.79 13.05
C PRO A 195 6.17 3.16 14.20
N LEU A 196 5.13 2.36 14.45
CA LEU A 196 4.22 2.60 15.58
C LEU A 196 4.96 2.53 16.91
N SER A 197 5.92 1.61 17.02
CA SER A 197 6.83 1.45 18.15
C SER A 197 7.67 2.70 18.50
N GLN A 198 7.73 3.71 17.62
CA GLN A 198 8.39 4.99 17.86
C GLN A 198 7.44 6.20 17.70
N THR A 199 6.15 5.97 17.49
CA THR A 199 5.14 7.02 17.32
C THR A 199 4.50 7.35 18.67
N PRO A 200 4.66 8.57 19.21
CA PRO A 200 4.07 8.93 20.50
C PRO A 200 2.54 9.04 20.39
N SER A 201 1.82 8.57 21.40
CA SER A 201 0.41 8.91 21.56
C SER A 201 0.23 10.26 22.26
N PHE A 202 -0.88 10.94 21.98
CA PHE A 202 -1.25 12.20 22.62
C PHE A 202 -1.63 12.00 24.09
N SER A 203 -1.13 12.90 24.94
CA SER A 203 -1.31 12.91 26.39
C SER A 203 -1.30 14.36 26.87
N PRO A 204 -2.45 14.95 27.27
CA PRO A 204 -2.51 16.29 27.86
C PRO A 204 -1.61 16.45 29.08
N SER A 205 -1.37 15.36 29.82
CA SER A 205 -0.50 15.36 31.00
C SER A 205 1.01 15.35 30.69
N LEU A 206 1.41 15.35 29.41
CA LEU A 206 2.78 15.19 28.89
C LEU A 206 3.54 13.95 29.40
N LYS A 207 2.85 12.98 29.99
CA LYS A 207 3.41 11.67 30.33
C LYS A 207 3.44 10.81 29.07
N THR A 208 4.47 9.99 28.92
CA THR A 208 4.44 8.88 27.95
C THR A 208 3.56 7.77 28.50
N VAL A 209 2.25 7.88 28.29
CA VAL A 209 1.28 6.84 28.60
C VAL A 209 1.17 5.91 27.38
N GLY A 210 0.91 4.62 27.62
CA GLY A 210 0.54 3.70 26.55
C GLY A 210 -0.81 4.06 25.91
N GLY A 211 -1.13 3.42 24.79
CA GLY A 211 -2.38 3.65 24.05
C GLY A 211 -2.12 4.03 22.60
N ASN A 212 -3.14 4.60 21.94
CA ASN A 212 -3.06 4.97 20.52
C ASN A 212 -3.71 6.32 20.14
N ILE A 213 -4.03 7.23 21.06
CA ILE A 213 -4.63 8.53 20.70
C ILE A 213 -3.67 9.33 19.80
N PRO A 214 -4.05 9.80 18.60
CA PRO A 214 -3.11 10.44 17.68
C PRO A 214 -2.68 11.83 18.13
N THR A 215 -1.47 12.21 17.73
CA THR A 215 -0.88 13.53 17.89
C THR A 215 -1.14 14.43 16.68
N VAL A 216 -1.01 15.75 16.85
CA VAL A 216 -1.10 16.74 15.75
C VAL A 216 -0.11 16.45 14.61
N GLU A 217 1.10 15.96 14.93
CA GLU A 217 2.11 15.60 13.94
C GLU A 217 1.72 14.37 13.10
N GLU A 218 0.89 13.46 13.64
CA GLU A 218 0.33 12.35 12.85
C GLU A 218 -0.81 12.82 11.94
N TRP A 219 -1.66 13.72 12.40
CA TRP A 219 -2.66 14.38 11.56
C TRP A 219 -2.00 15.13 10.40
N VAL A 220 -0.99 15.96 10.67
CA VAL A 220 -0.22 16.68 9.63
C VAL A 220 0.44 15.72 8.64
N ARG A 221 0.92 14.55 9.10
CA ARG A 221 1.50 13.51 8.23
C ARG A 221 0.44 12.81 7.38
N LEU A 222 -0.71 12.46 7.94
CA LEU A 222 -1.82 11.88 7.18
C LEU A 222 -2.36 12.87 6.16
N TRP A 223 -2.48 14.16 6.52
CA TRP A 223 -2.86 15.23 5.60
C TRP A 223 -1.88 15.40 4.45
N ARG A 224 -0.58 15.15 4.62
CA ARG A 224 0.38 15.11 3.49
C ARG A 224 0.11 13.91 2.57
N ALA A 225 -0.24 12.75 3.12
CA ALA A 225 -0.66 11.59 2.31
C ALA A 225 -1.96 11.88 1.55
N TRP A 226 -2.97 12.40 2.25
CA TRP A 226 -4.25 12.81 1.68
C TRP A 226 -4.07 13.83 0.56
N ASP A 227 -3.42 14.96 0.85
CA ASP A 227 -3.28 16.08 -0.08
C ASP A 227 -2.43 15.68 -1.30
N MET A 228 -1.40 14.82 -1.13
CA MET A 228 -0.64 14.27 -2.26
C MET A 228 -1.49 13.36 -3.15
N VAL A 229 -2.31 12.48 -2.57
CA VAL A 229 -3.19 11.60 -3.34
C VAL A 229 -4.30 12.40 -4.02
N THR A 230 -5.00 13.30 -3.31
CA THR A 230 -6.16 14.02 -3.87
C THR A 230 -5.83 15.23 -4.73
N LEU A 231 -4.68 15.88 -4.53
CA LEU A 231 -4.32 17.13 -5.22
C LEU A 231 -3.03 17.01 -6.06
N GLY A 232 -2.22 15.97 -5.84
CA GLY A 232 -1.03 15.66 -6.64
C GLY A 232 -1.28 14.58 -7.70
N MET A 233 -1.99 13.49 -7.35
CA MET A 233 -2.22 12.36 -8.27
C MET A 233 -3.49 12.48 -9.12
N ILE A 234 -4.45 13.32 -8.72
CA ILE A 234 -5.70 13.57 -9.45
C ILE A 234 -5.60 14.93 -10.17
N PRO A 235 -5.51 14.98 -11.51
CA PRO A 235 -5.63 16.23 -12.24
C PRO A 235 -7.07 16.75 -12.21
N ASN A 236 -7.25 18.07 -12.36
CA ASN A 236 -8.58 18.70 -12.34
C ASN A 236 -9.59 18.07 -13.30
N THR A 237 -9.12 17.58 -14.47
CA THR A 237 -9.94 16.87 -15.47
C THR A 237 -10.50 15.53 -15.01
N MET A 238 -10.02 14.97 -13.90
CA MET A 238 -10.50 13.72 -13.29
C MET A 238 -11.38 13.91 -12.05
N LEU A 239 -11.55 15.13 -11.53
CA LEU A 239 -12.31 15.37 -10.30
C LEU A 239 -13.76 14.86 -10.40
N LEU A 240 -14.42 15.07 -11.53
CA LEU A 240 -15.81 14.63 -11.78
C LEU A 240 -15.89 13.22 -12.42
N GLN A 241 -14.77 12.56 -12.68
CA GLN A 241 -14.77 11.19 -13.22
C GLN A 241 -14.99 10.14 -12.12
N LYS A 242 -15.57 9.00 -12.50
CA LYS A 242 -15.63 7.76 -11.70
C LYS A 242 -14.62 6.73 -12.27
N PRO A 243 -13.44 6.53 -11.66
CA PRO A 243 -12.51 5.47 -12.10
C PRO A 243 -13.01 4.04 -11.89
N ILE A 244 -14.01 3.86 -11.00
CA ILE A 244 -14.72 2.60 -10.73
C ILE A 244 -16.21 2.96 -10.61
N ASP A 245 -17.08 2.24 -11.32
CA ASP A 245 -18.52 2.56 -11.34
C ASP A 245 -19.24 2.35 -9.99
N LEU A 246 -18.73 1.43 -9.17
CA LEU A 246 -19.22 1.14 -7.81
C LEU A 246 -18.80 2.19 -6.76
N ARG A 247 -18.23 3.32 -7.18
CA ARG A 247 -17.66 4.37 -6.30
C ARG A 247 -18.06 5.76 -6.82
N HIS A 248 -18.16 6.75 -5.92
CA HIS A 248 -18.47 8.13 -6.31
C HIS A 248 -17.35 8.79 -7.15
N LYS A 249 -17.66 9.96 -7.72
CA LYS A 249 -16.70 10.83 -8.44
C LYS A 249 -15.49 11.16 -7.53
N CYS A 250 -14.28 11.33 -8.07
CA CYS A 250 -13.08 11.62 -7.28
C CYS A 250 -13.24 12.81 -6.29
N LEU A 251 -13.97 13.85 -6.71
CA LEU A 251 -14.27 15.06 -5.92
C LEU A 251 -15.05 14.77 -4.63
N PHE A 252 -15.89 13.72 -4.62
CA PHE A 252 -16.68 13.32 -3.44
C PHE A 252 -15.78 13.12 -2.21
N TYR A 253 -14.69 12.37 -2.38
CA TYR A 253 -13.83 11.99 -1.27
C TYR A 253 -13.13 13.20 -0.63
N ILE A 254 -12.84 14.24 -1.43
CA ILE A 254 -12.20 15.49 -0.97
C ILE A 254 -13.14 16.27 -0.02
N GLY A 255 -14.45 16.20 -0.23
CA GLY A 255 -15.46 16.75 0.69
C GLY A 255 -15.87 15.79 1.81
N HIS A 256 -15.88 14.48 1.55
CA HIS A 256 -16.25 13.43 2.50
C HIS A 256 -15.39 13.40 3.75
N ILE A 257 -14.06 13.41 3.61
CA ILE A 257 -13.15 13.34 4.76
C ILE A 257 -13.30 14.51 5.75
N PRO A 258 -13.27 15.79 5.34
CA PRO A 258 -13.54 16.87 6.26
C PRO A 258 -14.99 16.85 6.79
N THR A 259 -15.96 16.38 6.01
CA THR A 259 -17.36 16.28 6.48
C THR A 259 -17.50 15.27 7.61
N PHE A 260 -16.96 14.06 7.43
CA PHE A 260 -16.96 13.02 8.44
C PHE A 260 -16.29 13.49 9.75
N LEU A 261 -15.12 14.14 9.64
CA LEU A 261 -14.41 14.72 10.77
C LEU A 261 -15.23 15.82 11.46
N ASP A 262 -15.84 16.75 10.72
CA ASP A 262 -16.66 17.84 11.28
C ASP A 262 -17.90 17.33 12.02
N MET A 263 -18.54 16.29 11.48
CA MET A 263 -19.69 15.63 12.07
C MET A 263 -19.35 14.92 13.37
N LEU A 264 -18.28 14.11 13.39
CA LEU A 264 -17.92 13.37 14.60
C LEU A 264 -17.29 14.29 15.67
N LEU A 265 -16.56 15.33 15.28
CA LEU A 265 -16.18 16.41 16.21
C LEU A 265 -17.41 17.09 16.80
N SER A 266 -18.41 17.47 15.98
CA SER A 266 -19.61 18.13 16.47
C SER A 266 -20.44 17.23 17.41
N LYS A 267 -20.47 15.92 17.18
CA LYS A 267 -21.03 14.92 18.12
C LYS A 267 -20.26 14.85 19.44
N ALA A 268 -18.91 14.81 19.40
CA ALA A 268 -18.07 14.57 20.57
C ALA A 268 -17.78 15.81 21.44
N ILE A 269 -17.71 17.00 20.83
CA ILE A 269 -17.29 18.24 21.52
C ILE A 269 -18.29 19.39 21.45
N GLY A 270 -19.37 19.22 20.68
CA GLY A 270 -20.39 20.24 20.41
C GLY A 270 -19.96 21.29 19.39
N GLY A 271 -20.92 22.12 18.98
CA GLY A 271 -20.74 23.19 18.00
C GLY A 271 -21.80 23.14 16.89
N ALA A 272 -21.83 24.18 16.05
CA ALA A 272 -22.52 24.12 14.76
C ALA A 272 -21.66 23.33 13.75
N PRO A 273 -22.21 22.93 12.59
CA PRO A 273 -21.41 22.52 11.42
C PRO A 273 -20.40 23.59 11.01
N THR A 274 -19.31 23.20 10.35
CA THR A 274 -18.48 24.14 9.58
C THR A 274 -19.24 24.54 8.31
N GLU A 275 -19.20 25.83 7.95
CA GLU A 275 -19.87 26.29 6.72
C GLU A 275 -19.06 25.90 5.47
N PRO A 276 -19.70 25.47 4.36
CA PRO A 276 -21.16 25.41 4.16
C PRO A 276 -21.82 24.19 4.81
N ALA A 277 -22.79 24.41 5.71
CA ALA A 277 -23.40 23.35 6.52
C ALA A 277 -24.13 22.26 5.69
N TYR A 278 -24.54 22.57 4.45
CA TYR A 278 -25.18 21.60 3.55
C TYR A 278 -24.22 20.50 3.06
N PHE A 279 -22.91 20.65 3.25
CA PHE A 279 -21.91 19.63 2.94
C PHE A 279 -22.14 18.33 3.70
N TRP A 280 -22.72 18.39 4.92
CA TRP A 280 -23.13 17.18 5.65
C TRP A 280 -24.06 16.30 4.80
N ASN A 281 -25.09 16.87 4.17
CA ASN A 281 -26.06 16.10 3.37
C ASN A 281 -25.38 15.35 2.19
N ILE A 282 -24.53 16.06 1.44
CA ILE A 282 -23.97 15.57 0.16
C ILE A 282 -22.63 14.82 0.32
N PHE A 283 -22.01 14.85 1.49
CA PHE A 283 -20.69 14.23 1.76
C PHE A 283 -20.63 13.37 3.04
N GLU A 284 -21.68 13.23 3.87
CA GLU A 284 -21.64 12.41 5.11
C GLU A 284 -21.22 10.97 4.83
N ARG A 285 -21.85 10.29 3.86
CA ARG A 285 -21.81 8.84 3.73
C ARG A 285 -21.50 8.37 2.32
N GLY A 286 -20.41 7.62 2.16
CA GLY A 286 -19.99 7.02 0.90
C GLY A 286 -20.91 5.89 0.41
N ILE A 287 -20.72 5.49 -0.85
CA ILE A 287 -21.55 4.51 -1.55
C ILE A 287 -20.95 3.11 -1.54
N ASP A 288 -21.79 2.11 -1.27
CA ASP A 288 -21.46 0.70 -1.50
C ASP A 288 -22.63 -0.05 -2.17
N PRO A 289 -22.64 -0.11 -3.52
CA PRO A 289 -23.62 -0.87 -4.29
C PRO A 289 -23.31 -2.37 -4.22
N HIS A 290 -24.32 -3.23 -4.24
CA HIS A 290 -24.11 -4.66 -4.32
C HIS A 290 -23.51 -5.06 -5.68
N VAL A 291 -22.36 -5.72 -5.67
CA VAL A 291 -21.67 -6.19 -6.88
C VAL A 291 -22.54 -7.14 -7.71
N ASP A 292 -23.32 -7.99 -7.02
CA ASP A 292 -24.19 -9.01 -7.63
C ASP A 292 -25.62 -8.50 -7.92
N ASP A 293 -25.95 -7.26 -7.55
CA ASP A 293 -27.34 -6.74 -7.54
C ASP A 293 -27.35 -5.20 -7.71
N PRO A 294 -27.29 -4.68 -8.96
CA PRO A 294 -27.10 -3.25 -9.22
C PRO A 294 -28.31 -2.38 -8.82
N ASP A 295 -29.49 -2.98 -8.61
CA ASP A 295 -30.69 -2.28 -8.13
C ASP A 295 -30.68 -2.08 -6.59
N HIS A 296 -29.68 -2.63 -5.89
CA HIS A 296 -29.54 -2.50 -4.44
C HIS A 296 -28.22 -1.85 -4.04
N CYS A 297 -28.32 -0.78 -3.26
CA CYS A 297 -27.18 -0.10 -2.65
C CYS A 297 -27.43 0.14 -1.16
N HIS A 298 -26.36 0.03 -0.36
CA HIS A 298 -26.40 0.52 1.02
C HIS A 298 -26.67 2.03 1.03
N ASN A 299 -27.30 2.53 2.10
CA ASN A 299 -27.61 3.95 2.27
C ASN A 299 -26.36 4.83 2.03
N HIS A 300 -26.51 5.98 1.38
CA HIS A 300 -25.41 6.90 1.04
C HIS A 300 -25.93 8.34 0.96
N SER A 301 -25.03 9.32 0.87
CA SER A 301 -25.41 10.73 0.70
C SER A 301 -26.15 11.02 -0.62
N ASP A 302 -27.08 11.96 -0.58
CA ASP A 302 -27.79 12.50 -1.75
C ASP A 302 -26.83 13.38 -2.60
N VAL A 303 -25.95 12.73 -3.38
CA VAL A 303 -24.95 13.42 -4.20
C VAL A 303 -25.55 14.09 -5.45
N PRO A 304 -25.01 15.24 -5.93
CA PRO A 304 -25.52 15.86 -7.14
C PRO A 304 -25.33 15.00 -8.40
N GLU A 305 -26.39 14.84 -9.20
CA GLU A 305 -26.36 14.04 -10.43
C GLU A 305 -25.53 14.72 -11.53
N CYS A 306 -25.91 15.94 -11.91
CA CYS A 306 -25.22 16.78 -12.90
C CYS A 306 -23.78 17.11 -12.44
N ASP A 307 -22.90 17.46 -13.38
CA ASP A 307 -21.52 17.87 -13.06
C ASP A 307 -21.47 19.31 -12.56
N GLU A 308 -22.38 20.15 -13.03
CA GLU A 308 -22.49 21.59 -12.75
C GLU A 308 -23.01 21.89 -11.33
N ASP A 309 -23.71 20.94 -10.72
CA ASP A 309 -24.28 21.06 -9.37
C ASP A 309 -23.29 20.66 -8.26
N TRP A 310 -22.06 20.23 -8.60
CA TRP A 310 -21.03 19.92 -7.61
C TRP A 310 -20.37 21.19 -7.05
N PRO A 311 -20.09 21.25 -5.73
CA PRO A 311 -19.33 22.36 -5.15
C PRO A 311 -17.93 22.46 -5.79
N THR A 312 -17.43 23.68 -5.99
CA THR A 312 -16.08 23.88 -6.52
C THR A 312 -15.02 23.34 -5.56
N LEU A 313 -13.88 22.90 -6.11
CA LEU A 313 -12.76 22.42 -5.31
C LEU A 313 -12.33 23.47 -4.27
N ASP A 314 -12.26 24.75 -4.64
CA ASP A 314 -11.92 25.84 -3.72
C ASP A 314 -12.89 25.91 -2.53
N THR A 315 -14.21 25.79 -2.76
CA THR A 315 -15.22 25.77 -1.69
C THR A 315 -15.01 24.59 -0.73
N ILE A 316 -14.66 23.42 -1.28
CA ILE A 316 -14.36 22.20 -0.50
C ILE A 316 -13.06 22.39 0.31
N MET A 317 -12.07 23.06 -0.26
CA MET A 317 -10.77 23.34 0.36
C MET A 317 -10.86 24.37 1.50
N ASP A 318 -11.71 25.39 1.37
CA ASP A 318 -12.02 26.35 2.44
C ASP A 318 -12.72 25.66 3.62
N PHE A 319 -13.78 24.89 3.35
CA PHE A 319 -14.46 24.06 4.36
C PHE A 319 -13.48 23.14 5.08
N ARG A 320 -12.68 22.38 4.32
CA ARG A 320 -11.63 21.49 4.83
C ARG A 320 -10.64 22.21 5.74
N THR A 321 -10.27 23.44 5.39
CA THR A 321 -9.38 24.29 6.19
C THR A 321 -10.04 24.71 7.51
N GLY A 322 -11.34 25.04 7.49
CA GLY A 322 -12.15 25.28 8.69
C GLY A 322 -12.20 24.07 9.62
N VAL A 323 -12.48 22.87 9.09
CA VAL A 323 -12.54 21.62 9.87
C VAL A 323 -11.17 21.26 10.46
N ARG A 324 -10.10 21.30 9.65
CA ARG A 324 -8.72 21.08 10.15
C ARG A 324 -8.37 22.11 11.25
N GLY A 325 -8.83 23.35 11.13
CA GLY A 325 -8.71 24.39 12.17
C GLY A 325 -9.45 24.05 13.47
N ARG A 326 -10.68 23.53 13.40
CA ARG A 326 -11.45 23.06 14.58
C ARG A 326 -10.74 21.94 15.32
N LEU A 327 -10.17 20.98 14.58
CA LEU A 327 -9.38 19.89 15.17
C LEU A 327 -8.14 20.41 15.90
N LEU A 328 -7.40 21.35 15.31
CA LEU A 328 -6.25 21.97 15.98
C LEU A 328 -6.65 22.76 17.24
N GLN A 329 -7.79 23.46 17.21
CA GLN A 329 -8.34 24.13 18.39
C GLN A 329 -8.76 23.13 19.48
N LEU A 330 -9.21 21.92 19.13
CA LEU A 330 -9.46 20.86 20.11
C LEU A 330 -8.16 20.41 20.79
N TYR A 331 -7.06 20.20 20.05
CA TYR A 331 -5.78 19.86 20.66
C TYR A 331 -5.25 20.96 21.59
N GLU A 332 -5.43 22.24 21.25
CA GLU A 332 -5.10 23.38 22.13
C GLU A 332 -6.01 23.42 23.37
N ASP A 333 -7.32 23.23 23.22
CA ASP A 333 -8.28 23.18 24.33
C ASP A 333 -7.97 22.05 25.33
N LEU A 334 -7.51 20.89 24.83
CA LEU A 334 -7.10 19.75 25.65
C LEU A 334 -5.76 20.03 26.35
N SER A 335 -4.76 20.56 25.62
CA SER A 335 -3.41 20.81 26.13
C SER A 335 -3.36 21.95 27.16
N SER A 336 -4.24 22.95 27.01
CA SER A 336 -4.41 24.06 27.96
C SER A 336 -5.29 23.70 29.17
N GLY A 337 -5.90 22.51 29.21
CA GLY A 337 -6.85 22.10 30.25
C GLY A 337 -8.21 22.80 30.19
N LYS A 338 -8.47 23.61 29.14
CA LYS A 338 -9.78 24.24 28.86
C LYS A 338 -10.88 23.21 28.58
N ARG A 339 -10.50 22.01 28.11
CA ARG A 339 -11.38 20.85 27.92
C ARG A 339 -10.73 19.60 28.50
N MET A 340 -11.52 18.74 29.14
CA MET A 340 -11.06 17.41 29.58
C MET A 340 -10.99 16.45 28.38
N LEU A 341 -9.93 15.63 28.32
CA LEU A 341 -9.85 14.52 27.37
C LEU A 341 -10.73 13.38 27.87
N THR A 342 -11.87 13.17 27.22
CA THR A 342 -12.77 12.05 27.52
C THR A 342 -12.48 10.84 26.64
N ARG A 343 -12.89 9.64 27.06
CA ARG A 343 -12.84 8.43 26.21
C ARG A 343 -13.54 8.65 24.85
N ASN A 344 -14.69 9.31 24.85
CA ASN A 344 -15.45 9.65 23.64
C ASN A 344 -14.68 10.56 22.66
N ILE A 345 -13.98 11.58 23.18
CA ILE A 345 -13.08 12.43 22.39
C ILE A 345 -11.90 11.60 21.85
N ALA A 346 -11.30 10.75 22.69
CA ALA A 346 -10.18 9.91 22.30
C ALA A 346 -10.55 8.91 21.18
N ARG A 347 -11.69 8.20 21.30
CA ARG A 347 -12.24 7.34 20.24
C ARG A 347 -12.50 8.12 18.96
N THR A 348 -13.11 9.31 19.07
CA THR A 348 -13.37 10.18 17.92
C THR A 348 -12.09 10.56 17.18
N LEU A 349 -11.02 10.93 17.90
CA LEU A 349 -9.71 11.24 17.30
C LEU A 349 -9.06 10.03 16.61
N VAL A 350 -9.14 8.84 17.20
CA VAL A 350 -8.61 7.60 16.59
C VAL A 350 -9.42 7.20 15.35
N MET A 351 -10.74 7.12 15.49
CA MET A 351 -11.67 6.72 14.42
C MET A 351 -11.61 7.65 13.21
N THR A 352 -11.59 8.96 13.40
CA THR A 352 -11.56 9.91 12.27
C THR A 352 -10.23 9.92 11.53
N LEU A 353 -9.10 9.72 12.23
CA LEU A 353 -7.78 9.53 11.61
C LEU A 353 -7.73 8.23 10.80
N GLU A 354 -8.24 7.14 11.37
CA GLU A 354 -8.25 5.83 10.71
C GLU A 354 -9.21 5.76 9.53
N HIS A 355 -10.33 6.50 9.59
CA HIS A 355 -11.23 6.72 8.46
C HIS A 355 -10.53 7.44 7.30
N GLU A 356 -9.85 8.56 7.55
CA GLU A 356 -9.03 9.25 6.52
C GLU A 356 -7.94 8.30 5.96
N GLY A 357 -7.34 7.46 6.82
CA GLY A 357 -6.41 6.39 6.41
C GLY A 357 -7.01 5.35 5.44
N PHE A 358 -8.18 4.79 5.76
CA PHE A 358 -8.89 3.85 4.86
C PHE A 358 -9.29 4.49 3.53
N HIS A 359 -9.58 5.80 3.51
CA HIS A 359 -9.91 6.50 2.27
C HIS A 359 -8.69 6.84 1.41
N VAL A 360 -7.49 7.01 1.98
CA VAL A 360 -6.24 7.03 1.19
C VAL A 360 -6.08 5.69 0.45
N GLU A 361 -6.25 4.58 1.17
CA GLU A 361 -6.17 3.23 0.60
C GLU A 361 -7.24 2.99 -0.49
N THR A 362 -8.46 3.49 -0.27
CA THR A 362 -9.58 3.42 -1.24
C THR A 362 -9.34 4.23 -2.50
N LEU A 363 -8.92 5.49 -2.37
CA LEU A 363 -8.63 6.32 -3.55
C LEU A 363 -7.52 5.71 -4.39
N LEU A 364 -6.50 5.12 -3.78
CA LEU A 364 -5.40 4.55 -4.55
C LEU A 364 -5.84 3.36 -5.42
N TYR A 365 -6.76 2.50 -4.98
CA TYR A 365 -7.24 1.42 -5.85
C TYR A 365 -8.13 1.93 -6.98
N MET A 366 -8.84 3.05 -6.77
CA MET A 366 -9.56 3.76 -7.84
C MET A 366 -8.58 4.34 -8.86
N LEU A 367 -7.50 4.99 -8.39
CA LEU A 367 -6.58 5.73 -9.26
C LEU A 367 -5.70 4.82 -10.14
N ILE A 368 -5.33 3.62 -9.70
CA ILE A 368 -4.62 2.67 -10.58
C ILE A 368 -5.45 2.20 -11.79
N GLN A 369 -6.78 2.39 -11.79
CA GLN A 369 -7.61 2.12 -12.95
C GLN A 369 -7.35 3.13 -14.10
N ARG A 370 -6.82 4.32 -13.78
CA ARG A 370 -6.50 5.40 -14.72
C ARG A 370 -5.02 5.81 -14.74
N ALA A 371 -4.14 5.09 -14.04
CA ALA A 371 -2.70 5.30 -14.15
C ALA A 371 -2.24 5.08 -15.61
N GLY A 372 -1.38 5.97 -16.12
CA GLY A 372 -0.99 6.01 -17.54
C GLY A 372 -2.03 6.63 -18.49
N THR A 373 -3.29 6.80 -18.08
CA THR A 373 -4.40 7.34 -18.92
C THR A 373 -5.16 8.51 -18.27
N GLY A 374 -4.60 9.10 -17.21
CA GLY A 374 -5.17 10.26 -16.51
C GLY A 374 -4.55 10.49 -15.12
N THR A 375 -4.47 9.45 -14.29
CA THR A 375 -3.84 9.53 -12.96
C THR A 375 -2.35 9.79 -13.10
N LEU A 376 -1.86 10.77 -12.33
CA LEU A 376 -0.45 11.11 -12.24
C LEU A 376 0.24 10.24 -11.17
N PRO A 377 1.53 9.89 -11.34
CA PRO A 377 2.29 9.16 -10.34
C PRO A 377 2.47 9.97 -9.04
N PRO A 378 2.74 9.32 -7.89
CA PRO A 378 2.95 10.01 -6.62
C PRO A 378 4.10 11.03 -6.74
N THR A 379 3.76 12.30 -6.51
CA THR A 379 4.70 13.42 -6.65
C THR A 379 5.74 13.38 -5.53
N GLY A 380 7.02 13.59 -5.88
CA GLY A 380 8.12 13.56 -4.90
C GLY A 380 8.62 12.15 -4.55
N PHE A 381 8.33 11.15 -5.38
CA PHE A 381 8.86 9.79 -5.30
C PHE A 381 9.60 9.44 -6.60
N VAL A 382 10.72 8.73 -6.50
CA VAL A 382 11.41 8.16 -7.66
C VAL A 382 10.63 6.93 -8.16
N VAL A 383 10.48 6.84 -9.49
CA VAL A 383 9.88 5.67 -10.15
C VAL A 383 10.76 4.44 -9.85
N PRO A 384 10.20 3.33 -9.33
CA PRO A 384 10.99 2.16 -8.96
C PRO A 384 11.82 1.63 -10.14
N PRO A 385 13.09 1.21 -9.92
CA PRO A 385 13.95 0.69 -10.96
C PRO A 385 13.57 -0.76 -11.30
N TRP A 386 12.44 -0.91 -12.01
CA TRP A 386 11.76 -2.18 -12.25
C TRP A 386 12.67 -3.32 -12.72
N ASP A 387 13.59 -3.04 -13.65
CA ASP A 387 14.51 -4.05 -14.20
C ASP A 387 15.48 -4.60 -13.13
N LEU A 388 15.99 -3.75 -12.23
CA LEU A 388 16.89 -4.16 -11.15
C LEU A 388 16.12 -4.82 -10.00
N LEU A 389 14.92 -4.32 -9.70
CA LEU A 389 14.02 -4.95 -8.73
C LEU A 389 13.60 -6.34 -9.21
N LYS A 390 13.30 -6.52 -10.50
CA LYS A 390 13.05 -7.81 -11.13
C LYS A 390 14.23 -8.77 -10.93
N LEU A 391 15.46 -8.35 -11.24
CA LEU A 391 16.65 -9.20 -11.04
C LEU A 391 16.82 -9.63 -9.57
N GLN A 392 16.53 -8.74 -8.62
CA GLN A 392 16.53 -9.06 -7.19
C GLN A 392 15.40 -10.03 -6.78
N TRP A 393 14.21 -9.87 -7.35
CA TRP A 393 13.05 -10.71 -7.08
C TRP A 393 13.20 -12.11 -7.69
N ASP A 394 13.67 -12.21 -8.93
CA ASP A 394 13.99 -13.47 -9.61
C ASP A 394 15.09 -14.25 -8.85
N ALA A 395 16.00 -13.56 -8.17
CA ALA A 395 17.04 -14.15 -7.32
C ALA A 395 16.55 -14.55 -5.91
N THR A 396 15.31 -14.21 -5.52
CA THR A 396 14.78 -14.50 -4.17
C THR A 396 14.48 -15.99 -4.01
N PRO A 397 14.91 -16.67 -2.92
CA PRO A 397 14.78 -18.11 -2.85
C PRO A 397 13.31 -18.54 -2.72
N ALA A 398 13.00 -19.71 -3.29
CA ALA A 398 11.74 -20.39 -3.02
C ALA A 398 11.64 -20.77 -1.52
N PRO A 399 10.42 -20.95 -0.97
CA PRO A 399 10.23 -21.52 0.35
C PRO A 399 10.92 -22.90 0.49
N THR A 400 11.45 -23.21 1.67
CA THR A 400 12.15 -24.49 1.95
C THR A 400 11.24 -25.72 1.78
N THR A 401 9.93 -25.53 1.86
CA THR A 401 8.86 -26.52 1.63
C THR A 401 7.70 -25.81 0.92
N GLU A 402 6.79 -26.51 0.22
CA GLU A 402 5.64 -25.84 -0.42
C GLU A 402 4.65 -25.21 0.57
N SER A 403 4.57 -25.79 1.78
CA SER A 403 3.56 -25.44 2.79
C SER A 403 3.98 -25.90 4.19
N VAL A 404 3.37 -25.31 5.20
CA VAL A 404 3.62 -25.57 6.62
C VAL A 404 2.36 -26.03 7.34
N VAL A 405 2.51 -26.89 8.35
CA VAL A 405 1.39 -27.33 9.21
C VAL A 405 1.32 -26.44 10.45
N LEU A 406 0.14 -25.89 10.72
CA LEU A 406 -0.16 -25.16 11.95
C LEU A 406 -1.23 -25.90 12.77
N GLY A 407 -1.26 -25.59 14.07
CA GLY A 407 -2.28 -26.03 15.00
C GLY A 407 -2.13 -27.46 15.57
N PRO A 408 -3.06 -27.88 16.45
CA PRO A 408 -4.17 -27.08 16.97
C PRO A 408 -3.65 -25.96 17.88
N ALA A 409 -4.37 -24.85 17.94
CA ALA A 409 -3.96 -23.69 18.75
C ALA A 409 -5.18 -22.88 19.21
N THR A 410 -5.13 -22.43 20.46
CA THR A 410 -6.05 -21.43 20.98
C THR A 410 -5.54 -20.02 20.66
N LEU A 411 -6.39 -19.15 20.13
CA LEU A 411 -6.11 -17.74 19.89
C LEU A 411 -7.07 -16.84 20.67
N ILE A 412 -6.65 -15.58 20.87
CA ILE A 412 -7.55 -14.46 21.17
C ILE A 412 -7.66 -13.62 19.90
N LEU A 413 -8.89 -13.27 19.51
CA LEU A 413 -9.21 -12.28 18.48
C LEU A 413 -9.83 -11.05 19.13
N GLY A 414 -9.55 -9.86 18.60
CA GLY A 414 -10.09 -8.61 19.14
C GLY A 414 -9.43 -8.11 20.43
N HIS A 415 -10.03 -7.09 21.04
CA HIS A 415 -9.59 -6.43 22.28
C HIS A 415 -10.80 -5.95 23.10
N ASP A 416 -10.58 -5.52 24.33
CA ASP A 416 -11.66 -5.08 25.24
C ASP A 416 -11.73 -3.55 25.33
N ASP A 417 -12.27 -2.91 24.28
CA ASP A 417 -12.51 -1.46 24.23
C ASP A 417 -13.86 -1.11 23.58
N SER A 418 -14.96 -1.49 24.24
CA SER A 418 -16.31 -1.13 23.77
C SER A 418 -16.57 0.38 23.90
N GLU A 419 -17.19 0.97 22.88
CA GLU A 419 -17.70 2.35 22.92
C GLU A 419 -18.76 2.54 24.03
N ALA A 420 -19.52 1.50 24.37
CA ALA A 420 -20.52 1.56 25.44
C ALA A 420 -19.91 1.90 26.82
N ASP A 421 -18.64 1.55 27.04
CA ASP A 421 -17.92 1.83 28.27
C ASP A 421 -17.35 3.27 28.32
N ASP A 422 -17.36 4.01 27.21
CA ASP A 422 -16.84 5.39 27.17
C ASP A 422 -17.65 6.35 28.06
N VAL A 423 -18.95 6.08 28.24
CA VAL A 423 -19.83 6.84 29.13
C VAL A 423 -19.65 6.44 30.59
N LEU A 424 -19.24 5.19 30.86
CA LEU A 424 -19.02 4.66 32.21
C LEU A 424 -17.65 5.09 32.77
N HIS A 425 -16.65 5.26 31.91
CA HIS A 425 -15.26 5.54 32.27
C HIS A 425 -14.75 6.86 31.66
N GLU A 426 -15.60 7.89 31.61
CA GLU A 426 -15.38 9.13 30.82
C GLU A 426 -13.97 9.73 30.97
N GLY A 427 -13.44 9.81 32.19
CA GLY A 427 -12.12 10.40 32.50
C GLY A 427 -10.90 9.48 32.34
N GLU A 428 -11.07 8.21 31.98
CA GLU A 428 -9.98 7.23 31.85
C GLU A 428 -9.45 7.13 30.41
N ALA A 429 -9.17 8.27 29.77
CA ALA A 429 -8.89 8.32 28.34
C ALA A 429 -7.46 7.91 27.96
N GLU A 430 -6.45 8.36 28.73
CA GLU A 430 -5.03 7.97 28.57
C GLU A 430 -4.85 6.47 28.91
N GLY A 431 -3.87 5.79 28.31
CA GLY A 431 -3.57 4.37 28.60
C GLY A 431 -4.24 3.35 27.67
N ARG A 432 -5.25 3.75 26.89
CA ARG A 432 -6.13 2.85 26.13
C ARG A 432 -5.78 2.74 24.65
N GLN A 433 -5.97 1.55 24.10
CA GLN A 433 -5.92 1.28 22.66
C GLN A 433 -7.35 1.23 22.11
N TYR A 434 -7.80 2.32 21.50
CA TYR A 434 -9.10 2.42 20.87
C TYR A 434 -9.15 1.67 19.55
N GLY A 435 -10.32 1.16 19.19
CA GLY A 435 -10.58 0.44 17.95
C GLY A 435 -12.01 0.61 17.46
N TRP A 436 -12.33 -0.08 16.36
CA TRP A 436 -13.66 -0.14 15.77
C TRP A 436 -14.54 -1.15 16.52
N ASP A 437 -15.87 -0.99 16.43
CA ASP A 437 -16.83 -1.84 17.16
C ASP A 437 -16.70 -3.34 16.81
N ASN A 438 -16.39 -3.68 15.56
CA ASN A 438 -16.15 -5.06 15.12
C ASN A 438 -14.88 -5.73 15.69
N GLU A 439 -14.00 -4.97 16.36
CA GLU A 439 -12.81 -5.50 17.03
C GLU A 439 -13.07 -5.90 18.49
N SER A 440 -14.21 -5.51 19.09
CA SER A 440 -14.50 -5.67 20.52
C SER A 440 -15.76 -6.51 20.79
N PRO A 441 -15.82 -7.30 21.88
CA PRO A 441 -14.78 -7.57 22.86
C PRO A 441 -13.76 -8.64 22.40
N ALA A 442 -12.73 -8.87 23.21
CA ALA A 442 -11.80 -9.96 22.99
C ALA A 442 -12.50 -11.32 23.11
N ARG A 443 -12.24 -12.23 22.16
CA ARG A 443 -12.87 -13.56 22.07
C ARG A 443 -11.84 -14.66 21.87
N GLN A 444 -11.94 -15.71 22.69
CA GLN A 444 -11.13 -16.91 22.56
C GLN A 444 -11.69 -17.80 21.45
N VAL A 445 -10.81 -18.32 20.58
CA VAL A 445 -11.17 -19.21 19.46
C VAL A 445 -10.20 -20.39 19.38
N GLU A 446 -10.72 -21.56 19.05
CA GLU A 446 -9.94 -22.78 18.81
C GLU A 446 -9.68 -22.96 17.31
N VAL A 447 -8.42 -23.20 16.95
CA VAL A 447 -7.97 -23.46 15.58
C VAL A 447 -7.55 -24.92 15.47
N GLY A 448 -8.08 -25.63 14.46
CA GLY A 448 -7.74 -27.02 14.18
C GLY A 448 -6.33 -27.21 13.61
N LYS A 449 -6.00 -28.43 13.20
CA LYS A 449 -4.82 -28.68 12.36
C LYS A 449 -5.15 -28.34 10.91
N PHE A 450 -4.30 -27.55 10.28
CA PHE A 450 -4.38 -27.25 8.85
C PHE A 450 -2.97 -27.06 8.26
N ARG A 451 -2.88 -27.19 6.95
CA ARG A 451 -1.66 -26.94 6.18
C ARG A 451 -1.84 -25.65 5.38
N ALA A 452 -0.90 -24.72 5.43
CA ALA A 452 -0.95 -23.42 4.77
C ALA A 452 0.16 -23.27 3.73
N ALA A 453 -0.17 -22.74 2.55
CA ALA A 453 0.81 -22.29 1.57
C ALA A 453 1.65 -21.16 2.18
N TRP A 454 2.97 -21.21 2.01
CA TRP A 454 3.87 -20.22 2.62
C TRP A 454 3.65 -18.80 2.11
N ARG A 455 3.19 -18.64 0.85
CA ARG A 455 2.99 -17.35 0.20
C ARG A 455 1.54 -17.23 -0.31
N PRO A 456 0.99 -16.01 -0.46
CA PRO A 456 -0.20 -15.80 -1.26
C PRO A 456 0.01 -16.22 -2.72
N VAL A 457 -1.08 -16.48 -3.44
CA VAL A 457 -1.07 -16.84 -4.87
C VAL A 457 -0.43 -15.72 -5.69
N THR A 458 0.53 -16.03 -6.57
CA THR A 458 1.23 -15.01 -7.36
C THR A 458 0.52 -14.66 -8.67
N ASN A 459 0.85 -13.52 -9.28
CA ASN A 459 0.31 -13.13 -10.59
C ASN A 459 0.61 -14.19 -11.66
N LYS A 460 1.84 -14.73 -11.70
CA LYS A 460 2.28 -15.80 -12.60
C LYS A 460 1.49 -17.11 -12.42
N GLU A 461 1.24 -17.47 -11.18
CA GLU A 461 0.38 -18.61 -10.82
C GLU A 461 -1.06 -18.42 -11.32
N PHE A 462 -1.66 -17.25 -11.04
CA PHE A 462 -3.03 -16.95 -11.43
C PHE A 462 -3.18 -16.75 -12.95
N LEU A 463 -2.17 -16.20 -13.64
CA LEU A 463 -2.16 -16.02 -15.09
C LEU A 463 -2.29 -17.37 -15.82
N THR A 464 -1.69 -18.42 -15.26
CA THR A 464 -1.79 -19.80 -15.75
C THR A 464 -3.21 -20.36 -15.58
N PHE A 465 -3.94 -19.93 -14.54
CA PHE A 465 -5.34 -20.30 -14.29
C PHE A 465 -6.32 -19.52 -15.18
N TRP A 466 -6.14 -18.20 -15.28
CA TRP A 466 -6.90 -17.32 -16.17
C TRP A 466 -6.78 -17.73 -17.65
N ARG A 467 -5.55 -17.97 -18.15
CA ARG A 467 -5.30 -18.48 -19.52
C ARG A 467 -5.93 -19.85 -19.81
N ALA A 468 -6.35 -20.60 -18.79
CA ALA A 468 -7.08 -21.84 -18.93
C ALA A 468 -8.61 -21.67 -18.96
N GLY A 469 -9.12 -20.43 -19.00
CA GLY A 469 -10.55 -20.09 -19.07
C GLY A 469 -11.32 -20.34 -17.76
N LYS A 470 -10.69 -20.05 -16.61
CA LYS A 470 -11.21 -20.44 -15.27
C LYS A 470 -11.50 -19.29 -14.30
N ALA A 471 -11.25 -18.06 -14.72
CA ALA A 471 -11.46 -16.83 -13.97
C ALA A 471 -11.72 -15.67 -14.93
N GLU A 472 -12.29 -14.58 -14.43
CA GLU A 472 -12.32 -13.31 -15.16
C GLU A 472 -10.95 -12.63 -15.16
N LEU A 473 -10.77 -11.58 -15.98
CA LEU A 473 -9.56 -10.76 -15.92
C LEU A 473 -9.56 -9.92 -14.62
N PRO A 474 -8.54 -10.07 -13.73
CA PRO A 474 -8.45 -9.29 -12.50
C PRO A 474 -8.49 -7.78 -12.74
N LYS A 475 -9.18 -7.01 -11.88
CA LYS A 475 -9.25 -5.55 -12.02
C LYS A 475 -7.94 -4.83 -11.63
N SER A 476 -6.98 -5.59 -11.09
CA SER A 476 -5.60 -5.16 -10.92
C SER A 476 -4.75 -5.29 -12.20
N TRP A 477 -5.26 -5.93 -13.25
CA TRP A 477 -4.56 -6.12 -14.52
C TRP A 477 -5.16 -5.25 -15.63
N VAL A 478 -4.44 -5.17 -16.76
CA VAL A 478 -4.90 -4.59 -18.02
C VAL A 478 -4.30 -5.37 -19.18
N GLU A 479 -5.01 -5.42 -20.31
CA GLU A 479 -4.45 -5.88 -21.59
C GLU A 479 -4.17 -4.64 -22.45
N GLU A 480 -2.92 -4.48 -22.89
CA GLU A 480 -2.46 -3.39 -23.74
C GLU A 480 -1.54 -3.97 -24.82
N ASP A 481 -1.79 -3.64 -26.08
CA ASP A 481 -1.00 -4.11 -27.24
C ASP A 481 -0.91 -5.66 -27.38
N GLY A 482 -1.83 -6.38 -26.73
CA GLY A 482 -1.85 -7.86 -26.66
C GLY A 482 -1.05 -8.43 -25.47
N GLU A 483 -0.45 -7.58 -24.64
CA GLU A 483 0.25 -7.98 -23.42
C GLU A 483 -0.60 -7.74 -22.16
N ILE A 484 -0.59 -8.71 -21.26
CA ILE A 484 -1.15 -8.54 -19.91
C ILE A 484 -0.12 -7.81 -19.04
N LYS A 485 -0.54 -6.72 -18.40
CA LYS A 485 0.27 -5.88 -17.51
C LYS A 485 -0.45 -5.71 -16.16
N VAL A 486 0.30 -5.49 -15.08
CA VAL A 486 -0.24 -5.27 -13.72
C VAL A 486 -0.28 -3.77 -13.45
N ARG A 487 -1.43 -3.26 -13.01
CA ARG A 487 -1.65 -1.83 -12.72
C ARG A 487 -0.94 -1.42 -11.44
N THR A 488 -0.20 -0.32 -11.50
CA THR A 488 0.41 0.35 -10.33
C THR A 488 0.15 1.85 -10.37
N VAL A 489 0.48 2.57 -9.30
CA VAL A 489 0.40 4.04 -9.30
C VAL A 489 1.40 4.71 -10.26
N TYR A 490 2.39 3.96 -10.77
CA TYR A 490 3.36 4.39 -11.77
C TYR A 490 2.93 4.03 -13.21
N GLY A 491 1.71 3.47 -13.37
CA GLY A 491 1.20 2.94 -14.64
C GLY A 491 1.20 1.40 -14.70
N PRO A 492 0.81 0.83 -15.85
CA PRO A 492 0.88 -0.61 -16.12
C PRO A 492 2.33 -1.11 -16.19
N ILE A 493 2.64 -2.16 -15.46
CA ILE A 493 3.97 -2.79 -15.37
C ILE A 493 3.92 -4.17 -16.03
N PRO A 494 4.93 -4.56 -16.84
CA PRO A 494 5.01 -5.89 -17.45
C PRO A 494 4.84 -7.05 -16.46
N MET A 495 4.13 -8.09 -16.91
CA MET A 495 3.78 -9.26 -16.10
C MET A 495 4.99 -10.11 -15.69
N ASP A 496 6.14 -10.00 -16.36
CA ASP A 496 7.39 -10.67 -15.98
C ASP A 496 8.13 -9.98 -14.82
N VAL A 497 7.94 -8.66 -14.66
CA VAL A 497 8.38 -7.88 -13.49
C VAL A 497 7.47 -8.15 -12.29
N ALA A 498 6.16 -8.13 -12.50
CA ALA A 498 5.15 -8.33 -11.46
C ALA A 498 4.84 -9.82 -11.15
N ALA A 499 5.57 -10.75 -11.77
CA ALA A 499 5.27 -12.18 -11.84
C ALA A 499 5.07 -12.83 -10.46
N GLU A 500 5.99 -12.58 -9.53
CA GLU A 500 6.02 -13.19 -8.19
C GLU A 500 5.38 -12.33 -7.10
N TRP A 501 4.79 -11.18 -7.47
CA TRP A 501 3.93 -10.42 -6.55
C TRP A 501 2.61 -11.19 -6.31
N PRO A 502 1.96 -11.03 -5.15
CA PRO A 502 0.61 -11.52 -4.94
C PRO A 502 -0.37 -11.02 -6.02
N VAL A 503 -1.27 -11.89 -6.47
CA VAL A 503 -2.40 -11.47 -7.32
C VAL A 503 -3.45 -10.75 -6.48
N LEU A 504 -4.05 -9.71 -7.06
CA LEU A 504 -5.11 -8.91 -6.47
C LEU A 504 -6.40 -9.14 -7.27
N THR A 505 -7.39 -9.84 -6.71
CA THR A 505 -8.68 -10.09 -7.37
C THR A 505 -9.78 -10.45 -6.37
N ALA A 506 -11.00 -10.69 -6.87
CA ALA A 506 -12.17 -11.05 -6.07
C ALA A 506 -12.00 -12.34 -5.25
N TYR A 507 -12.79 -12.47 -4.18
CA TYR A 507 -12.83 -13.67 -3.35
C TYR A 507 -13.13 -14.93 -4.17
N ASP A 508 -14.11 -14.85 -5.08
CA ASP A 508 -14.62 -16.01 -5.81
C ASP A 508 -13.63 -16.57 -6.83
N ASP A 509 -12.86 -15.71 -7.50
CA ASP A 509 -11.73 -16.09 -8.35
C ASP A 509 -10.67 -16.87 -7.55
N LEU A 510 -10.30 -16.36 -6.38
CA LEU A 510 -9.28 -16.97 -5.52
C LEU A 510 -9.79 -18.23 -4.81
N ALA A 511 -11.08 -18.31 -4.49
CA ALA A 511 -11.73 -19.53 -4.00
C ALA A 511 -11.79 -20.61 -5.10
N ALA A 512 -12.08 -20.24 -6.34
CA ALA A 512 -12.02 -21.15 -7.49
C ALA A 512 -10.59 -21.63 -7.77
N TYR A 513 -9.59 -20.73 -7.68
CA TYR A 513 -8.18 -21.08 -7.78
C TYR A 513 -7.77 -22.06 -6.68
N ALA A 514 -8.06 -21.77 -5.41
CA ALA A 514 -7.73 -22.62 -4.27
C ALA A 514 -8.36 -24.02 -4.40
N LYS A 515 -9.64 -24.09 -4.80
CA LYS A 515 -10.35 -25.33 -5.08
C LYS A 515 -9.69 -26.14 -6.21
N SER A 516 -9.15 -25.48 -7.23
CA SER A 516 -8.40 -26.14 -8.31
C SER A 516 -7.06 -26.74 -7.88
N LYS A 517 -6.50 -26.25 -6.77
CA LYS A 517 -5.33 -26.80 -6.07
C LYS A 517 -5.72 -27.79 -4.94
N GLY A 518 -6.98 -28.22 -4.90
CA GLY A 518 -7.50 -29.16 -3.90
C GLY A 518 -7.60 -28.60 -2.48
N GLY A 519 -7.51 -27.27 -2.31
CA GLY A 519 -7.60 -26.59 -1.02
C GLY A 519 -8.73 -25.56 -0.98
N ARG A 520 -8.64 -24.64 -0.02
CA ARG A 520 -9.59 -23.55 0.22
C ARG A 520 -8.85 -22.28 0.66
N LEU A 521 -9.57 -21.17 0.76
CA LEU A 521 -9.08 -19.99 1.51
C LEU A 521 -9.18 -20.26 3.03
N PRO A 522 -8.34 -19.62 3.86
CA PRO A 522 -8.38 -19.78 5.32
C PRO A 522 -9.66 -19.20 5.93
N THR A 523 -9.95 -19.53 7.18
CA THR A 523 -10.86 -18.78 8.06
C THR A 523 -10.13 -17.63 8.77
N GLU A 524 -10.86 -16.68 9.36
CA GLU A 524 -10.28 -15.58 10.17
C GLU A 524 -9.30 -16.09 11.26
N PRO A 525 -9.62 -17.14 12.06
CA PRO A 525 -8.68 -17.70 13.03
C PRO A 525 -7.45 -18.37 12.41
N GLU A 526 -7.60 -19.09 11.30
CA GLU A 526 -6.47 -19.78 10.63
C GLU A 526 -5.49 -18.79 10.01
N LEU A 527 -6.00 -17.76 9.32
CA LEU A 527 -5.17 -16.70 8.77
C LEU A 527 -4.50 -15.90 9.89
N ARG A 528 -5.23 -15.58 10.97
CA ARG A 528 -4.63 -14.91 12.13
C ARG A 528 -3.56 -15.77 12.81
N LEU A 529 -3.70 -17.10 12.87
CA LEU A 529 -2.65 -18.00 13.37
C LEU A 529 -1.40 -17.95 12.48
N PHE A 530 -1.58 -18.00 11.15
CA PHE A 530 -0.47 -17.89 10.20
C PHE A 530 0.26 -16.56 10.35
N LEU A 531 -0.47 -15.44 10.33
CA LEU A 531 0.11 -14.09 10.43
C LEU A 531 0.81 -13.89 11.78
N ASN A 532 0.20 -14.28 12.90
CA ASN A 532 0.81 -14.16 14.23
C ASN A 532 2.07 -15.03 14.41
N THR A 533 2.22 -16.10 13.62
CA THR A 533 3.39 -16.99 13.67
C THR A 533 4.50 -16.54 12.72
N TYR A 534 4.16 -16.15 11.49
CA TYR A 534 5.12 -16.00 10.39
C TYR A 534 5.20 -14.60 9.78
N ASP A 535 4.19 -13.74 9.94
CA ASP A 535 4.34 -12.36 9.45
C ASP A 535 5.31 -11.57 10.33
N VAL A 536 5.94 -10.55 9.74
CA VAL A 536 6.94 -9.70 10.40
C VAL A 536 6.42 -8.32 10.78
N GLY A 537 5.25 -7.90 10.28
CA GLY A 537 4.68 -6.58 10.46
C GLY A 537 5.53 -5.47 9.84
N TYR A 538 5.11 -4.22 10.04
CA TYR A 538 5.87 -3.05 9.58
C TYR A 538 7.25 -2.99 10.25
N GLU A 539 7.31 -3.15 11.57
CA GLU A 539 8.54 -3.19 12.37
C GLU A 539 9.55 -4.23 11.85
N GLY A 540 9.11 -5.44 11.50
CA GLY A 540 10.01 -6.51 11.06
C GLY A 540 10.34 -6.55 9.56
N GLY A 541 10.04 -5.50 8.79
CA GLY A 541 10.43 -5.39 7.38
C GLY A 541 9.32 -5.57 6.34
N GLY A 542 8.07 -5.73 6.78
CA GLY A 542 6.90 -5.98 5.93
C GLY A 542 6.51 -4.79 5.05
N ASN A 543 5.88 -5.09 3.91
CA ASN A 543 5.48 -4.10 2.91
C ASN A 543 4.13 -3.45 3.27
N ILE A 544 4.11 -2.66 4.35
CA ILE A 544 2.96 -1.93 4.89
C ILE A 544 3.34 -0.44 4.98
N GLY A 545 2.38 0.48 5.11
CA GLY A 545 2.67 1.86 5.51
C GLY A 545 3.43 2.68 4.48
N PHE A 546 3.19 2.44 3.19
CA PHE A 546 3.82 3.13 2.06
C PHE A 546 5.35 2.93 1.95
N ARG A 547 5.87 1.84 2.53
CA ARG A 547 7.27 1.40 2.38
C ARG A 547 7.64 1.20 0.91
N ASN A 548 6.72 0.64 0.13
CA ASN A 548 6.68 0.72 -1.32
C ASN A 548 5.31 1.23 -1.75
N TRP A 549 5.22 1.76 -2.97
CA TRP A 549 3.97 2.20 -3.60
C TRP A 549 3.42 1.17 -4.60
N HIS A 550 3.81 -0.09 -4.40
CA HIS A 550 3.42 -1.25 -5.18
C HIS A 550 3.58 -2.53 -4.31
N PRO A 551 2.96 -3.66 -4.70
CA PRO A 551 3.26 -4.96 -4.12
C PRO A 551 4.73 -5.36 -4.34
N VAL A 552 5.21 -6.29 -3.52
CA VAL A 552 6.50 -6.98 -3.70
C VAL A 552 6.29 -8.49 -3.54
N PRO A 553 7.23 -9.36 -3.95
CA PRO A 553 7.10 -10.79 -3.69
C PRO A 553 7.01 -11.11 -2.19
N ALA A 554 6.21 -12.12 -1.84
CA ALA A 554 6.16 -12.63 -0.48
C ALA A 554 7.46 -13.39 -0.13
N THR A 555 8.01 -13.18 1.08
CA THR A 555 9.32 -13.72 1.50
C THR A 555 9.23 -14.87 2.50
N THR A 556 8.03 -15.16 3.00
CA THR A 556 7.73 -16.24 3.95
C THR A 556 8.19 -17.62 3.46
N GLY A 557 8.52 -18.51 4.41
CA GLY A 557 8.91 -19.90 4.19
C GLY A 557 10.42 -20.18 4.07
N LEU A 558 11.28 -19.21 4.36
CA LEU A 558 12.74 -19.38 4.37
C LEU A 558 13.23 -19.93 5.72
N GLU A 559 13.97 -21.04 5.71
CA GLU A 559 14.51 -21.68 6.92
C GLU A 559 15.42 -20.76 7.75
N SER A 560 16.23 -19.91 7.11
CA SER A 560 17.11 -18.96 7.81
C SER A 560 16.36 -17.94 8.68
N GLU A 561 15.11 -17.63 8.32
CA GLU A 561 14.25 -16.69 9.04
C GLU A 561 13.21 -17.41 9.92
N GLY A 562 13.37 -18.73 10.16
CA GLY A 562 12.41 -19.55 10.89
C GLY A 562 11.05 -19.68 10.17
N GLY A 563 11.03 -19.52 8.85
CA GLY A 563 9.83 -19.44 8.03
C GLY A 563 9.16 -18.07 7.99
N ARG A 564 9.62 -17.10 8.80
CA ARG A 564 9.02 -15.75 8.86
C ARG A 564 9.29 -14.95 7.59
N GLY A 565 8.44 -13.97 7.31
CA GLY A 565 8.59 -13.06 6.17
C GLY A 565 7.41 -12.12 5.99
N SER A 566 7.37 -11.46 4.84
CA SER A 566 6.29 -10.56 4.41
C SER A 566 5.33 -11.32 3.51
N ASN A 567 4.03 -10.98 3.54
CA ASN A 567 3.06 -11.49 2.57
C ASN A 567 3.10 -10.78 1.19
N GLY A 568 3.95 -9.76 1.04
CA GLY A 568 4.08 -8.94 -0.17
C GLY A 568 3.39 -7.57 -0.10
N GLY A 569 2.60 -7.32 0.94
CA GLY A 569 1.89 -6.06 1.16
C GLY A 569 0.49 -6.06 0.58
N VAL A 570 -0.31 -7.08 0.92
CA VAL A 570 -1.72 -7.22 0.52
C VAL A 570 -2.58 -7.67 1.69
N TRP A 571 -3.85 -7.28 1.70
CA TRP A 571 -4.83 -8.01 2.50
C TRP A 571 -5.00 -9.43 1.94
N GLU A 572 -5.40 -10.38 2.77
CA GLU A 572 -5.68 -11.76 2.37
C GLU A 572 -7.12 -12.12 2.69
N TRP A 573 -7.84 -12.62 1.68
CA TRP A 573 -9.22 -13.09 1.82
C TRP A 573 -9.35 -14.25 2.81
N THR A 574 -10.41 -14.23 3.62
CA THR A 574 -10.86 -15.38 4.41
C THR A 574 -12.23 -15.86 3.95
N THR A 575 -12.58 -17.09 4.34
CA THR A 575 -13.91 -17.72 4.23
C THR A 575 -14.87 -17.30 5.34
N THR A 576 -14.44 -16.43 6.25
CA THR A 576 -15.22 -15.98 7.39
C THR A 576 -15.97 -14.70 7.02
N LEU A 577 -17.29 -14.82 6.89
CA LEU A 577 -18.19 -13.69 6.66
C LEU A 577 -17.90 -12.55 7.65
N PHE A 578 -17.98 -11.31 7.18
CA PHE A 578 -17.99 -10.17 8.07
C PHE A 578 -19.36 -10.09 8.73
N ASP A 579 -19.44 -10.55 9.97
CA ASP A 579 -20.66 -10.70 10.74
C ASP A 579 -20.36 -10.41 12.23
N ASN A 580 -21.45 -10.26 12.98
CA ASN A 580 -21.51 -10.07 14.41
C ASN A 580 -20.84 -11.23 15.18
N HIS A 581 -20.38 -10.96 16.40
CA HIS A 581 -19.90 -12.01 17.31
C HIS A 581 -20.37 -11.79 18.75
N HIS A 582 -20.29 -12.84 19.57
CA HIS A 582 -20.75 -12.79 20.95
C HIS A 582 -20.12 -11.62 21.72
N GLY A 583 -20.98 -10.80 22.35
CA GLY A 583 -20.59 -9.66 23.17
C GLY A 583 -20.33 -8.35 22.41
N LEU A 584 -20.30 -8.35 21.07
CA LEU A 584 -20.13 -7.13 20.28
C LEU A 584 -21.27 -6.14 20.54
N VAL A 585 -20.93 -4.87 20.70
CA VAL A 585 -21.88 -3.75 20.85
C VAL A 585 -21.59 -2.74 19.74
N PRO A 586 -22.53 -2.50 18.80
CA PRO A 586 -22.32 -1.57 17.69
C PRO A 586 -22.04 -0.12 18.14
N THR A 587 -21.28 0.61 17.32
CA THR A 587 -21.05 2.05 17.53
C THR A 587 -22.34 2.87 17.41
N ASN A 588 -22.51 3.81 18.34
CA ASN A 588 -23.54 4.85 18.33
C ASN A 588 -22.99 6.19 17.81
N LEU A 589 -21.66 6.40 17.86
CA LEU A 589 -21.00 7.54 17.23
C LEU A 589 -21.10 7.49 15.69
N PHE A 590 -20.81 6.34 15.08
CA PHE A 590 -20.85 6.11 13.64
C PHE A 590 -21.79 4.93 13.29
N THR A 591 -23.06 5.09 13.67
CA THR A 591 -24.15 4.13 13.38
C THR A 591 -24.09 3.62 11.94
N GLY A 592 -23.98 2.30 11.80
CA GLY A 592 -23.94 1.60 10.52
C GLY A 592 -22.55 1.12 10.08
N TYR A 593 -21.45 1.61 10.68
CA TYR A 593 -20.08 1.33 10.23
C TYR A 593 -19.78 -0.17 10.03
N SER A 594 -20.18 -1.03 10.98
CA SER A 594 -20.05 -2.48 10.85
C SER A 594 -21.39 -3.17 10.55
N THR A 595 -22.47 -2.72 11.20
CA THR A 595 -23.77 -3.43 11.19
C THR A 595 -24.44 -3.50 9.83
N ASP A 596 -24.22 -2.50 8.98
CA ASP A 596 -24.87 -2.45 7.67
C ASP A 596 -24.27 -3.50 6.71
N PHE A 597 -23.04 -3.95 6.99
CA PHE A 597 -22.30 -4.94 6.21
C PHE A 597 -22.38 -6.36 6.81
N PHE A 598 -23.20 -6.59 7.84
CA PHE A 598 -23.55 -7.93 8.32
C PHE A 598 -24.61 -8.58 7.40
N ASP A 599 -24.31 -8.60 6.10
CA ASP A 599 -25.24 -8.82 4.98
C ASP A 599 -25.11 -10.20 4.31
N THR A 600 -24.16 -11.02 4.77
CA THR A 600 -23.72 -12.32 4.19
C THR A 600 -23.03 -12.24 2.81
N LYS A 601 -22.76 -11.05 2.28
CA LYS A 601 -21.98 -10.82 1.04
C LYS A 601 -20.53 -10.43 1.35
N HIS A 602 -20.29 -9.78 2.48
CA HIS A 602 -18.97 -9.36 2.93
C HIS A 602 -18.16 -10.51 3.55
N GLN A 603 -16.87 -10.57 3.20
CA GLN A 603 -15.88 -11.48 3.79
C GLN A 603 -14.84 -10.69 4.58
N THR A 604 -14.38 -11.24 5.70
CA THR A 604 -13.30 -10.67 6.50
C THR A 604 -11.96 -10.84 5.78
N VAL A 605 -11.11 -9.81 5.79
CA VAL A 605 -9.76 -9.82 5.21
C VAL A 605 -8.73 -9.33 6.24
N LEU A 606 -7.57 -9.99 6.32
CA LEU A 606 -6.51 -9.67 7.30
C LEU A 606 -5.15 -9.46 6.61
N GLY A 607 -4.19 -8.81 7.28
CA GLY A 607 -2.78 -8.75 6.84
C GLY A 607 -2.23 -7.36 6.52
N ALA A 608 -3.10 -6.39 6.19
CA ALA A 608 -2.75 -5.05 5.70
C ALA A 608 -2.04 -5.00 4.33
N SER A 609 -2.31 -3.96 3.54
CA SER A 609 -1.67 -3.73 2.25
C SER A 609 -0.49 -2.75 2.36
N TYR A 610 0.28 -2.62 1.27
CA TYR A 610 1.30 -1.58 1.15
C TYR A 610 0.72 -0.16 1.25
N ALA A 611 -0.57 0.02 0.92
CA ALA A 611 -1.31 1.28 1.01
C ALA A 611 -2.04 1.47 2.35
N THR A 612 -2.00 0.49 3.26
CA THR A 612 -2.56 0.61 4.61
C THR A 612 -1.60 1.41 5.52
N ILE A 613 -2.07 2.47 6.17
CA ILE A 613 -1.26 3.22 7.16
C ILE A 613 -0.89 2.33 8.37
N PRO A 614 0.27 2.50 9.02
CA PRO A 614 0.73 1.55 10.05
C PRO A 614 -0.26 1.29 11.20
N ARG A 615 -1.07 2.28 11.59
CA ARG A 615 -2.11 2.17 12.65
C ARG A 615 -3.16 1.11 12.36
N LEU A 616 -3.50 0.93 11.07
CA LEU A 616 -4.42 -0.09 10.59
C LEU A 616 -3.73 -1.46 10.39
N GLY A 617 -2.41 -1.55 10.50
CA GLY A 617 -1.65 -2.82 10.48
C GLY A 617 -1.74 -3.66 11.76
N ARG A 618 -2.66 -3.34 12.69
CA ARG A 618 -2.76 -3.99 14.00
C ARG A 618 -3.40 -5.39 13.94
N GLN A 619 -3.11 -6.21 14.95
CA GLN A 619 -3.59 -7.60 15.04
C GLN A 619 -5.10 -7.74 15.30
N THR A 620 -5.75 -6.72 15.84
CA THR A 620 -7.17 -6.75 16.21
C THR A 620 -8.10 -6.41 15.03
N LEU A 621 -7.60 -5.65 14.04
CA LEU A 621 -8.42 -5.08 12.98
C LEU A 621 -8.97 -6.16 12.04
N ARG A 622 -10.27 -6.03 11.73
CA ARG A 622 -11.00 -6.85 10.77
C ARG A 622 -11.46 -5.92 9.64
N ASN A 623 -10.73 -5.91 8.53
CA ASN A 623 -11.16 -5.23 7.31
C ASN A 623 -12.12 -6.16 6.54
N PHE A 624 -12.96 -5.62 5.65
CA PHE A 624 -14.01 -6.39 4.98
C PHE A 624 -14.35 -5.84 3.59
N TRP A 625 -14.74 -6.74 2.68
CA TRP A 625 -15.18 -6.38 1.32
C TRP A 625 -16.22 -7.39 0.80
N GLN A 626 -17.12 -6.95 -0.08
CA GLN A 626 -18.02 -7.87 -0.80
C GLN A 626 -17.21 -8.88 -1.61
N ARG A 627 -17.63 -10.15 -1.62
CA ARG A 627 -16.94 -11.26 -2.31
C ARG A 627 -16.56 -10.97 -3.77
N GLY A 628 -17.44 -10.32 -4.54
CA GLY A 628 -17.20 -9.99 -5.95
C GLY A 628 -16.30 -8.77 -6.18
N TYR A 629 -15.89 -8.05 -5.13
CA TYR A 629 -15.21 -6.75 -5.25
C TYR A 629 -13.72 -6.87 -5.59
N GLY A 630 -13.41 -7.22 -6.84
CA GLY A 630 -12.04 -7.47 -7.32
C GLY A 630 -11.13 -6.26 -7.50
N TYR A 631 -11.48 -5.08 -6.95
CA TYR A 631 -10.68 -3.85 -7.06
C TYR A 631 -9.81 -3.55 -5.84
N ALA A 632 -10.17 -4.03 -4.65
CA ALA A 632 -9.45 -3.74 -3.41
C ALA A 632 -8.06 -4.44 -3.37
N TRP A 633 -7.19 -4.00 -2.45
CA TRP A 633 -5.84 -4.53 -2.27
C TRP A 633 -5.80 -5.92 -1.58
N VAL A 634 -6.67 -6.84 -2.01
CA VAL A 634 -6.86 -8.16 -1.44
C VAL A 634 -6.38 -9.25 -2.40
N GLY A 635 -5.41 -10.05 -1.95
CA GLY A 635 -5.02 -11.32 -2.53
C GLY A 635 -5.51 -12.50 -1.70
N GLY A 636 -4.91 -13.68 -1.85
CA GLY A 636 -5.34 -14.85 -1.08
C GLY A 636 -4.29 -15.94 -1.00
N ARG A 637 -4.42 -16.80 0.00
CA ARG A 637 -3.51 -17.90 0.34
C ARG A 637 -4.30 -19.20 0.41
N ILE A 638 -3.72 -20.29 -0.07
CA ILE A 638 -4.37 -21.60 0.00
C ILE A 638 -4.06 -22.28 1.34
N VAL A 639 -5.08 -22.87 1.96
CA VAL A 639 -4.95 -23.85 3.02
C VAL A 639 -5.60 -25.17 2.64
N TRP A 640 -5.19 -26.24 3.32
CA TRP A 640 -5.73 -27.59 3.19
C TRP A 640 -5.98 -28.19 4.57
N ASP A 641 -7.07 -28.94 4.71
CA ASP A 641 -7.39 -29.68 5.93
C ASP A 641 -6.43 -30.88 6.13
N ILE A 642 -6.35 -31.42 7.36
CA ILE A 642 -5.44 -32.52 7.78
C ILE A 642 -6.21 -33.60 8.54
#